data_AF-A0A1G2WZE6-F1
#
_entry.id   AF-A0A1G2WZE6-F1
#
_cell.length_a   1.000
_cell.length_b   1.000
_cell.length_c   1.000
_cell.angle_alpha   90.00
_cell.angle_beta   90.00
_cell.angle_gamma   90.00
#
_symmetry.space_group_name_H-M   'P 1'
#
loop_
_entity.id
_entity.type
_entity.pdbx_description
1 polymer ?
#
loop_
_entity_poly.entity_id
_entity_poly.type
_entity_poly.pdbx_seq_one_letter_code
_entity_poly.pdbx_strand_id
1 'polypeptide(L)'
;MKVDIRIKNCNNIDEGLFSIKENFLNIKYAVNGTGKSTISKAILSFVNDRNNGTESLKELVPFKCIGSQGITPEVIGAEQIKSIKVFDENYIDEFIFQPDELLKGSFDIFIRDDQYEKGMKEIDCLVENIKKLLSEDKDIADLINDFVELSSSFGKSTKSGIHGSSNLSKAFKSGNKVINIPKGLETYKDYIQHENNYKWIKWQLDGKPYIDISENCPYCANDITDKKETIKQVSNVYDTKSIENLNKIVAVFQRLNQYFSDDTKKVIDTFIKNVDGYFDDHVNFLREVKDQIDRLNEKFLNAQNLGFISLKDVDKVIESLKGYCIDLNLFNHLKSECTQKKVDIVNALINSLLEKAGELQGSINKQKKLIEKLVKENSNEINGFLKNAGYQYNVNLIADEKGQYKLKLIHKDIKNEVRDVKTHLSFGERNAFSLMLFMYDSLKNKPDLIVLDDPISLFDKNKKYAIVDMLFRKEKCFKGKTVLLLTHDFEPIVDMVYHHTDKFPTPHAVFLENTHGKVIEKEILKSHIKTFIDINEENVNLGINNLNKLVYLRRLYEITNEKGFPYQLVSNVFHKRDIPTLKENDIVRPMTANEIKLGSDEINLKIGNFDYGDILKIVKDDSEMKRLYSLANNNYEKLHIFRIIFDDKKDVIDSDIIQKFINEAFHIENDYIYQLNPCSYQLVPQYVIDECDNYIDLYLTNAST
;
A
#
# COMPACT_ATOMS: atom_id res chain seq x y z
N MET A 1 -28.11 5.11 5.73
CA MET A 1 -28.39 4.78 7.15
C MET A 1 -27.39 5.54 8.04
N LYS A 2 -27.62 5.64 9.34
CA LYS A 2 -26.64 6.16 10.31
C LYS A 2 -26.20 5.00 11.19
N VAL A 3 -24.89 4.85 11.35
CA VAL A 3 -24.22 3.83 12.17
C VAL A 3 -23.59 4.53 13.36
N ASP A 4 -23.89 4.09 14.58
CA ASP A 4 -23.24 4.60 15.78
C ASP A 4 -22.28 3.53 16.32
N ILE A 5 -21.00 3.89 16.46
CA ILE A 5 -19.90 3.02 16.86
C ILE A 5 -19.39 3.47 18.22
N ARG A 6 -19.41 2.58 19.21
CA ARG A 6 -18.83 2.83 20.52
C ARG A 6 -17.43 2.24 20.58
N ILE A 7 -16.44 3.05 20.96
CA ILE A 7 -15.05 2.62 21.15
C ILE A 7 -14.70 2.85 22.63
N LYS A 8 -14.09 1.84 23.27
CA LYS A 8 -13.62 1.95 24.65
C LYS A 8 -12.23 1.39 24.81
N ASN A 9 -11.48 1.97 25.76
CA ASN A 9 -10.15 1.51 26.15
C ASN A 9 -9.23 1.30 24.94
N CYS A 10 -9.20 2.24 24.00
CA CYS A 10 -8.31 2.20 22.84
C CYS A 10 -7.34 3.39 22.92
N ASN A 11 -6.04 3.16 23.09
CA ASN A 11 -5.00 4.18 23.21
C ASN A 11 -5.38 5.33 24.16
N ASN A 12 -5.69 6.50 23.61
CA ASN A 12 -6.05 7.73 24.31
C ASN A 12 -7.57 7.97 24.41
N ILE A 13 -8.38 6.98 24.00
CA ILE A 13 -9.85 6.98 24.09
C ILE A 13 -10.25 5.95 25.15
N ASP A 14 -10.71 6.45 26.29
CA ASP A 14 -11.32 5.60 27.32
C ASP A 14 -12.75 5.21 26.91
N GLU A 15 -13.50 6.17 26.37
CA GLU A 15 -14.85 5.95 25.87
C GLU A 15 -15.26 7.02 24.84
N GLY A 16 -15.89 6.61 23.75
CA GLY A 16 -16.54 7.53 22.82
C GLY A 16 -17.62 6.87 21.97
N LEU A 17 -18.61 7.66 21.54
CA LEU A 17 -19.66 7.25 20.62
C LEU A 17 -19.58 8.06 19.33
N PHE A 18 -19.33 7.39 18.20
CA PHE A 18 -19.02 8.01 16.93
C PHE A 18 -20.07 7.67 15.88
N SER A 19 -20.52 8.67 15.12
CA SER A 19 -21.51 8.46 14.07
C SER A 19 -20.92 8.42 12.67
N ILE A 20 -21.33 7.45 11.86
CA ILE A 20 -20.99 7.35 10.44
C ILE A 20 -22.29 7.26 9.63
N LYS A 21 -22.53 8.23 8.73
CA LYS A 21 -23.61 8.20 7.75
C LYS A 21 -23.12 7.49 6.48
N GLU A 22 -23.84 6.45 6.08
CA GLU A 22 -23.54 5.68 4.87
C GLU A 22 -23.74 6.50 3.59
N ASN A 23 -22.89 6.30 2.59
CA ASN A 23 -22.89 7.01 1.30
C ASN A 23 -22.69 8.53 1.42
N PHE A 24 -22.15 8.99 2.56
CA PHE A 24 -21.76 10.37 2.82
C PHE A 24 -20.26 10.48 3.07
N LEU A 25 -19.73 11.67 2.80
CA LEU A 25 -18.48 12.13 3.39
C LEU A 25 -18.75 12.52 4.85
N ASN A 26 -18.12 11.83 5.79
CA ASN A 26 -18.18 12.07 7.22
C ASN A 26 -16.88 12.74 7.65
N ILE A 27 -16.93 14.04 7.95
CA ILE A 27 -15.76 14.81 8.37
C ILE A 27 -15.73 14.87 9.89
N LYS A 28 -14.65 14.38 10.49
CA LYS A 28 -14.38 14.48 11.92
C LYS A 28 -13.22 15.47 12.10
N TYR A 29 -13.58 16.70 12.46
CA TYR A 29 -12.62 17.77 12.71
C TYR A 29 -12.21 17.80 14.18
N ALA A 30 -10.92 17.77 14.45
CA ALA A 30 -10.43 17.80 15.82
C ALA A 30 -8.98 18.28 15.91
N VAL A 31 -8.64 18.91 17.03
CA VAL A 31 -7.25 19.22 17.37
C VAL A 31 -6.41 17.95 17.51
N ASN A 32 -5.09 18.09 17.40
CA ASN A 32 -4.18 16.96 17.57
C ASN A 32 -4.23 16.40 19.00
N GLY A 33 -4.07 15.08 19.13
CA GLY A 33 -4.19 14.40 20.42
C GLY A 33 -5.61 13.98 20.81
N THR A 34 -6.65 14.35 20.06
CA THR A 34 -8.06 14.00 20.37
C THR A 34 -8.38 12.51 20.20
N GLY A 35 -7.59 11.77 19.40
CA GLY A 35 -7.80 10.34 19.12
C GLY A 35 -8.29 10.01 17.70
N LYS A 36 -8.14 10.92 16.74
CA LYS A 36 -8.49 10.73 15.32
C LYS A 36 -7.98 9.38 14.76
N SER A 37 -6.67 9.19 14.75
CA SER A 37 -6.05 7.94 14.26
C SER A 37 -6.45 6.71 15.08
N THR A 38 -6.73 6.88 16.38
CA THR A 38 -7.23 5.79 17.25
C THR A 38 -8.61 5.31 16.79
N ILE A 39 -9.50 6.20 16.37
CA ILE A 39 -10.81 5.83 15.80
C ILE A 39 -10.62 4.97 14.55
N SER A 40 -9.77 5.42 13.62
CA SER A 40 -9.44 4.67 12.39
C SER A 40 -8.89 3.28 12.70
N LYS A 41 -7.85 3.21 13.54
CA LYS A 41 -7.19 1.95 13.93
C LYS A 41 -8.14 0.99 14.64
N ALA A 42 -8.98 1.48 15.56
CA ALA A 42 -9.92 0.64 16.29
C ALA A 42 -10.95 -0.01 15.35
N ILE A 43 -11.51 0.75 14.40
CA ILE A 43 -12.47 0.20 13.42
C ILE A 43 -11.75 -0.78 12.48
N LEU A 44 -10.55 -0.43 12.00
CA LEU A 44 -9.74 -1.31 11.16
C LEU A 44 -9.42 -2.65 11.85
N SER A 45 -8.89 -2.59 13.07
CA SER A 45 -8.55 -3.75 13.88
C SER A 45 -9.77 -4.63 14.18
N PHE A 46 -10.91 -4.02 14.53
CA PHE A 46 -12.16 -4.75 14.74
C PHE A 46 -12.60 -5.53 13.49
N VAL A 47 -12.56 -4.89 12.31
CA VAL A 47 -12.94 -5.54 11.04
C VAL A 47 -11.95 -6.67 10.70
N ASN A 48 -10.64 -6.43 10.87
CA ASN A 48 -9.60 -7.43 10.61
C ASN A 48 -9.71 -8.64 11.54
N ASP A 49 -9.88 -8.42 12.84
CA ASP A 49 -10.00 -9.49 13.84
C ASP A 49 -11.21 -10.38 13.55
N ARG A 50 -12.34 -9.79 13.16
CA ARG A 50 -13.54 -10.54 12.77
C ARG A 50 -13.35 -11.32 11.46
N ASN A 51 -12.69 -10.74 10.47
CA ASN A 51 -12.57 -11.36 9.14
C ASN A 51 -11.46 -12.41 9.08
N ASN A 52 -10.37 -12.21 9.81
CA ASN A 52 -9.13 -12.98 9.70
C ASN A 52 -8.77 -13.76 10.97
N GLY A 53 -9.52 -13.59 12.07
CA GLY A 53 -9.22 -14.24 13.35
C GLY A 53 -7.96 -13.72 14.03
N THR A 54 -7.53 -12.49 13.70
CA THR A 54 -6.40 -11.81 14.34
C THR A 54 -6.79 -11.25 15.70
N GLU A 55 -5.80 -10.76 16.47
CA GLU A 55 -6.01 -10.07 17.75
C GLU A 55 -5.45 -8.65 17.72
N SER A 56 -5.48 -7.99 16.56
CA SER A 56 -4.91 -6.67 16.33
C SER A 56 -5.54 -5.57 17.21
N LEU A 57 -6.80 -5.74 17.63
CA LEU A 57 -7.45 -4.77 18.52
C LEU A 57 -6.78 -4.73 19.90
N LYS A 58 -6.18 -5.84 20.36
CA LYS A 58 -5.45 -5.90 21.63
C LYS A 58 -4.19 -5.04 21.63
N GLU A 59 -3.64 -4.70 20.46
CA GLU A 59 -2.49 -3.81 20.35
C GLU A 59 -2.84 -2.35 20.72
N LEU A 60 -4.14 -2.01 20.75
CA LEU A 60 -4.63 -0.69 21.12
C LEU A 60 -4.87 -0.52 22.62
N VAL A 61 -4.42 -1.45 23.49
CA VAL A 61 -4.54 -1.29 24.94
C VAL A 61 -3.94 0.07 25.36
N PRO A 62 -4.67 0.89 26.16
CA PRO A 62 -4.15 2.17 26.61
C PRO A 62 -2.84 1.96 27.36
N PHE A 63 -1.82 2.74 27.01
CA PHE A 63 -0.49 2.57 27.61
C PHE A 63 -0.53 2.69 29.15
N LYS A 64 -1.40 3.57 29.67
CA LYS A 64 -1.66 3.74 31.11
C LYS A 64 -2.21 2.49 31.81
N CYS A 65 -2.68 1.50 31.05
CA CYS A 65 -3.28 0.26 31.55
C CYS A 65 -2.36 -0.95 31.36
N ILE A 66 -1.12 -0.78 30.88
CA ILE A 66 -0.16 -1.90 30.76
C ILE A 66 0.08 -2.51 32.15
N GLY A 67 -0.16 -3.82 32.28
CA GLY A 67 -0.04 -4.56 33.54
C GLY A 67 -1.30 -4.53 34.42
N SER A 68 -2.32 -3.75 34.08
CA SER A 68 -3.63 -3.79 34.75
C SER A 68 -4.45 -4.97 34.22
N GLN A 69 -4.88 -5.88 35.09
CA GLN A 69 -5.73 -7.00 34.68
C GLN A 69 -7.17 -6.50 34.42
N GLY A 70 -7.74 -6.87 33.28
CA GLY A 70 -9.18 -6.69 33.00
C GLY A 70 -9.59 -5.47 32.17
N ILE A 71 -8.65 -4.63 31.71
CA ILE A 71 -8.96 -3.54 30.76
C ILE A 71 -8.58 -3.98 29.35
N THR A 72 -9.59 -4.21 28.52
CA THR A 72 -9.40 -4.60 27.12
C THR A 72 -10.06 -3.59 26.17
N PRO A 73 -9.40 -3.27 25.05
CA PRO A 73 -10.00 -2.54 23.92
C PRO A 73 -11.32 -3.18 23.48
N GLU A 74 -12.32 -2.34 23.21
CA GLU A 74 -13.64 -2.79 22.78
C GLU A 74 -14.20 -1.85 21.69
N VAL A 75 -14.76 -2.44 20.63
CA VAL A 75 -15.50 -1.73 19.57
C VAL A 75 -16.86 -2.41 19.39
N ILE A 76 -17.93 -1.61 19.44
CA ILE A 76 -19.33 -2.07 19.34
C ILE A 76 -20.06 -1.25 18.28
N GLY A 77 -20.92 -1.86 17.46
CA GLY A 77 -21.75 -1.14 16.48
C GLY A 77 -21.15 -1.05 15.07
N ALA A 78 -19.96 -1.62 14.88
CA ALA A 78 -19.26 -1.67 13.58
C ALA A 78 -19.54 -2.96 12.79
N GLU A 79 -20.54 -3.77 13.20
CA GLU A 79 -20.77 -5.12 12.66
C GLU A 79 -21.18 -5.11 11.17
N GLN A 80 -21.79 -4.03 10.69
CA GLN A 80 -22.19 -3.91 9.29
C GLN A 80 -21.03 -3.55 8.34
N ILE A 81 -19.90 -3.09 8.86
CA ILE A 81 -18.71 -2.76 8.06
C ILE A 81 -17.96 -4.06 7.80
N LYS A 82 -18.03 -4.61 6.58
CA LYS A 82 -17.37 -5.87 6.22
C LYS A 82 -15.97 -5.66 5.67
N SER A 83 -15.74 -4.53 5.03
CA SER A 83 -14.50 -4.17 4.38
C SER A 83 -14.18 -2.70 4.63
N ILE A 84 -12.91 -2.44 4.94
CA ILE A 84 -12.41 -1.10 5.24
C ILE A 84 -11.09 -0.90 4.50
N LYS A 85 -10.86 0.32 4.03
CA LYS A 85 -9.59 0.72 3.43
C LYS A 85 -9.15 2.05 4.01
N VAL A 86 -7.92 2.11 4.50
CA VAL A 86 -7.38 3.26 5.23
C VAL A 86 -6.21 3.84 4.44
N PHE A 87 -6.24 5.16 4.23
CA PHE A 87 -5.09 5.89 3.72
C PHE A 87 -4.24 6.36 4.92
N ASP A 88 -3.13 5.66 5.15
CA ASP A 88 -2.14 5.94 6.18
C ASP A 88 -0.71 5.70 5.63
N GLU A 89 0.31 5.87 6.47
CA GLU A 89 1.71 5.62 6.08
C GLU A 89 1.96 4.16 5.66
N ASN A 90 1.28 3.20 6.30
CA ASN A 90 1.43 1.78 5.96
C ASN A 90 0.99 1.49 4.53
N TYR A 91 -0.15 2.06 4.11
CA TYR A 91 -0.62 1.94 2.74
C TYR A 91 0.39 2.49 1.73
N ILE A 92 0.98 3.65 2.02
CA ILE A 92 1.98 4.27 1.13
C ILE A 92 3.19 3.35 0.96
N ASP A 93 3.71 2.79 2.05
CA ASP A 93 4.90 1.96 2.00
C ASP A 93 4.67 0.59 1.35
N GLU A 94 3.50 -0.01 1.56
CA GLU A 94 3.18 -1.33 1.01
C GLU A 94 2.76 -1.27 -0.48
N PHE A 95 1.99 -0.25 -0.89
CA PHE A 95 1.33 -0.23 -2.19
C PHE A 95 1.88 0.80 -3.18
N ILE A 96 2.57 1.85 -2.71
CA ILE A 96 2.96 2.99 -3.55
C ILE A 96 4.48 3.08 -3.74
N PHE A 97 4.89 3.50 -4.93
CA PHE A 97 6.29 3.66 -5.34
C PHE A 97 7.10 2.36 -5.22
N GLN A 98 6.59 1.28 -5.81
CA GLN A 98 7.34 0.03 -5.97
C GLN A 98 8.48 0.23 -6.99
N PRO A 99 9.56 -0.56 -6.94
CA PRO A 99 10.74 -0.36 -7.80
C PRO A 99 10.43 -0.31 -9.31
N ASP A 100 9.41 -1.05 -9.75
CA ASP A 100 9.03 -1.19 -11.16
C ASP A 100 7.60 -0.69 -11.45
N GLU A 101 6.88 -0.15 -10.46
CA GLU A 101 5.47 0.26 -10.63
C GLU A 101 5.07 1.32 -9.59
N LEU A 102 4.34 2.35 -10.01
CA LEU A 102 3.90 3.40 -9.07
C LEU A 102 2.86 2.93 -8.06
N LEU A 103 1.99 2.01 -8.47
CA LEU A 103 0.91 1.45 -7.66
C LEU A 103 0.90 -0.05 -7.88
N LYS A 104 1.16 -0.83 -6.83
CA LYS A 104 1.15 -2.29 -6.90
C LYS A 104 -0.18 -2.78 -7.48
N GLY A 105 -0.12 -3.50 -8.60
CA GLY A 105 -1.33 -4.02 -9.26
C GLY A 105 -2.06 -2.98 -10.11
N SER A 106 -1.34 -1.99 -10.67
CA SER A 106 -1.94 -0.94 -11.50
C SER A 106 -2.68 -1.50 -12.71
N PHE A 107 -2.24 -2.63 -13.27
CA PHE A 107 -2.98 -3.35 -14.30
C PHE A 107 -4.41 -3.67 -13.88
N ASP A 108 -4.57 -4.27 -12.69
CA ASP A 108 -5.88 -4.70 -12.19
C ASP A 108 -6.80 -3.50 -11.89
N ILE A 109 -6.20 -2.40 -11.44
CA ILE A 109 -6.90 -1.17 -11.04
C ILE A 109 -7.36 -0.37 -12.26
N PHE A 110 -6.48 -0.18 -13.27
CA PHE A 110 -6.76 0.72 -14.39
C PHE A 110 -7.22 0.02 -15.67
N ILE A 111 -6.85 -1.24 -15.89
CA ILE A 111 -7.11 -1.94 -17.16
C ILE A 111 -8.12 -3.08 -17.00
N ARG A 112 -8.01 -3.88 -15.93
CA ARG A 112 -8.77 -5.12 -15.77
C ARG A 112 -10.19 -4.90 -15.23
N ASP A 113 -11.03 -4.20 -15.99
CA ASP A 113 -12.45 -4.02 -15.65
C ASP A 113 -13.35 -5.18 -16.12
N ASP A 114 -14.66 -5.07 -15.88
CA ASP A 114 -15.63 -6.09 -16.29
C ASP A 114 -15.71 -6.26 -17.82
N GLN A 115 -15.39 -5.22 -18.60
CA GLN A 115 -15.35 -5.30 -20.06
C GLN A 115 -14.10 -6.04 -20.53
N TYR A 116 -12.96 -5.76 -19.91
CA TYR A 116 -11.70 -6.46 -20.14
C TYR A 116 -11.87 -7.96 -19.87
N GLU A 117 -12.47 -8.32 -18.73
CA GLU A 117 -12.73 -9.72 -18.35
C GLU A 117 -13.65 -10.43 -19.34
N LYS A 118 -14.70 -9.76 -19.83
CA LYS A 118 -15.59 -10.30 -20.86
C LYS A 118 -14.84 -10.57 -22.16
N GLY A 119 -14.05 -9.60 -22.64
CA GLY A 119 -13.27 -9.76 -23.86
C GLY A 119 -12.21 -10.85 -23.76
N MET A 120 -11.56 -11.00 -22.59
CA MET A 120 -10.63 -12.11 -22.34
C MET A 120 -11.36 -13.46 -22.39
N LYS A 121 -12.53 -13.59 -21.74
CA LYS A 121 -13.34 -14.81 -21.79
C LYS A 121 -13.80 -15.17 -23.20
N GLU A 122 -14.17 -14.18 -24.02
CA GLU A 122 -14.52 -14.40 -25.43
C GLU A 122 -13.35 -14.99 -26.22
N ILE A 123 -12.14 -14.45 -26.01
CA ILE A 123 -10.92 -14.98 -26.64
C ILE A 123 -10.61 -16.39 -26.13
N ASP A 124 -10.64 -16.59 -24.81
CA ASP A 124 -10.36 -17.87 -24.19
C ASP A 124 -11.33 -18.95 -24.67
N CYS A 125 -12.64 -18.65 -24.78
CA CYS A 125 -13.63 -19.60 -25.31
C CYS A 125 -13.32 -20.06 -26.75
N LEU A 126 -12.73 -19.20 -27.58
CA LEU A 126 -12.35 -19.56 -28.95
C LEU A 126 -11.14 -20.50 -28.98
N VAL A 127 -10.22 -20.39 -28.03
CA VAL A 127 -8.99 -21.20 -27.94
C VAL A 127 -9.08 -22.34 -26.91
N GLU A 128 -10.14 -22.39 -26.11
CA GLU A 128 -10.32 -23.30 -24.98
C GLU A 128 -10.20 -24.76 -25.40
N ASN A 129 -10.84 -25.13 -26.51
CA ASN A 129 -10.76 -26.50 -27.03
C ASN A 129 -9.32 -26.92 -27.31
N ILE A 130 -8.49 -26.03 -27.86
CA ILE A 130 -7.08 -26.34 -28.12
C ILE A 130 -6.31 -26.44 -26.80
N LYS A 131 -6.43 -25.43 -25.93
CA LYS A 131 -5.73 -25.41 -24.64
C LYS A 131 -6.06 -26.66 -23.83
N LYS A 132 -7.34 -26.92 -23.63
CA LYS A 132 -7.83 -28.01 -22.80
C LYS A 132 -7.41 -29.37 -23.35
N LEU A 133 -7.64 -29.63 -24.64
CA LEU A 133 -7.30 -30.93 -25.23
C LEU A 133 -5.79 -31.19 -25.27
N LEU A 134 -4.96 -30.16 -25.50
CA LEU A 134 -3.49 -30.33 -25.51
C LEU A 134 -2.88 -30.37 -24.11
N SER A 135 -3.50 -29.74 -23.11
CA SER A 135 -3.02 -29.77 -21.72
C SER A 135 -3.50 -31.00 -20.96
N GLU A 136 -4.65 -31.58 -21.33
CA GLU A 136 -5.20 -32.80 -20.72
C GLU A 136 -4.70 -34.09 -21.41
N ASP A 137 -4.12 -34.02 -22.61
CA ASP A 137 -3.49 -35.17 -23.27
C ASP A 137 -2.17 -35.52 -22.56
N LYS A 138 -2.26 -36.55 -21.70
CA LYS A 138 -1.14 -37.04 -20.90
C LYS A 138 0.07 -37.43 -21.74
N ASP A 139 -0.14 -38.02 -22.92
CA ASP A 139 0.97 -38.47 -23.74
C ASP A 139 1.73 -37.29 -24.37
N ILE A 140 1.02 -36.21 -24.75
CA ILE A 140 1.65 -34.98 -25.24
C ILE A 140 2.42 -34.31 -24.09
N ALA A 141 1.83 -34.27 -22.89
CA ALA A 141 2.51 -33.74 -21.70
C ALA A 141 3.78 -34.54 -21.36
N ASP A 142 3.71 -35.87 -21.39
CA ASP A 142 4.85 -36.76 -21.15
C ASP A 142 5.92 -36.57 -22.25
N LEU A 143 5.53 -36.42 -23.51
CA LEU A 143 6.44 -36.12 -24.62
C LEU A 143 7.17 -34.79 -24.44
N ILE A 144 6.46 -33.72 -24.07
CA ILE A 144 7.06 -32.40 -23.78
C ILE A 144 8.07 -32.51 -22.64
N ASN A 145 7.71 -33.22 -21.56
CA ASN A 145 8.59 -33.44 -20.42
C ASN A 145 9.86 -34.21 -20.83
N ASP A 146 9.72 -35.27 -21.63
CA ASP A 146 10.85 -36.04 -22.13
C ASP A 146 11.75 -35.20 -23.06
N PHE A 147 11.17 -34.35 -23.91
CA PHE A 147 11.90 -33.38 -24.73
C PHE A 147 12.70 -32.38 -23.90
N VAL A 148 12.09 -31.81 -22.85
CA VAL A 148 12.76 -30.89 -21.92
C VAL A 148 13.88 -31.60 -21.15
N GLU A 149 13.63 -32.82 -20.66
CA GLU A 149 14.63 -33.62 -19.93
C GLU A 149 15.82 -33.93 -20.82
N LEU A 150 15.60 -34.40 -22.06
CA LEU A 150 16.69 -34.66 -23.00
C LEU A 150 17.43 -33.38 -23.37
N SER A 151 16.73 -32.30 -23.72
CA SER A 151 17.35 -31.04 -24.14
C SER A 151 18.24 -30.44 -23.04
N SER A 152 17.75 -30.44 -21.79
CA SER A 152 18.49 -29.95 -20.63
C SER A 152 19.74 -30.78 -20.32
N SER A 153 19.75 -32.07 -20.68
CA SER A 153 20.88 -32.98 -20.44
C SER A 153 22.17 -32.57 -21.17
N PHE A 154 22.08 -31.76 -22.23
CA PHE A 154 23.21 -31.21 -22.99
C PHE A 154 23.90 -30.02 -22.28
N GLY A 155 23.27 -29.44 -21.26
CA GLY A 155 23.82 -28.30 -20.51
C GLY A 155 23.78 -26.98 -21.29
N LYS A 156 24.70 -26.06 -20.95
CA LYS A 156 24.78 -24.73 -21.60
C LYS A 156 25.16 -24.85 -23.08
N SER A 157 24.60 -23.97 -23.91
CA SER A 157 24.91 -23.91 -25.35
C SER A 157 26.41 -23.73 -25.62
N THR A 158 26.95 -24.50 -26.56
CA THR A 158 28.35 -24.43 -27.00
C THR A 158 28.45 -24.28 -28.51
N LYS A 159 29.46 -23.55 -29.00
CA LYS A 159 29.71 -23.35 -30.44
C LYS A 159 29.97 -24.68 -31.17
N SER A 160 30.66 -25.62 -30.53
CA SER A 160 30.88 -26.99 -31.02
C SER A 160 30.83 -27.98 -29.85
N GLY A 161 30.64 -29.27 -30.15
CA GLY A 161 30.65 -30.33 -29.15
C GLY A 161 29.49 -30.26 -28.15
N ILE A 162 29.64 -30.94 -27.01
CA ILE A 162 28.70 -30.94 -25.88
C ILE A 162 29.39 -30.31 -24.68
N HIS A 163 28.65 -29.57 -23.85
CA HIS A 163 29.24 -28.95 -22.66
C HIS A 163 29.86 -30.01 -21.74
N GLY A 164 31.14 -29.89 -21.41
CA GLY A 164 31.89 -30.95 -20.72
C GLY A 164 31.39 -31.29 -19.31
N SER A 165 30.68 -30.37 -18.66
CA SER A 165 30.05 -30.62 -17.35
C SER A 165 28.58 -31.07 -17.44
N SER A 166 28.03 -31.20 -18.66
CA SER A 166 26.66 -31.66 -18.88
C SER A 166 26.47 -33.10 -18.40
N ASN A 167 25.22 -33.46 -18.10
CA ASN A 167 24.90 -34.81 -17.67
C ASN A 167 25.19 -35.83 -18.78
N LEU A 168 24.94 -35.45 -20.04
CA LEU A 168 25.20 -36.31 -21.21
C LEU A 168 26.70 -36.54 -21.42
N SER A 169 27.53 -35.50 -21.30
CA SER A 169 28.98 -35.67 -21.37
C SER A 169 29.49 -36.56 -20.25
N LYS A 170 29.06 -36.33 -19.00
CA LYS A 170 29.46 -37.13 -17.84
C LYS A 170 29.02 -38.60 -17.93
N ALA A 171 27.90 -38.87 -18.59
CA ALA A 171 27.36 -40.21 -18.78
C ALA A 171 28.15 -41.02 -19.82
N PHE A 172 28.45 -40.43 -20.98
CA PHE A 172 28.93 -41.18 -22.15
C PHE A 172 30.37 -40.91 -22.58
N LYS A 173 31.07 -39.91 -22.01
CA LYS A 173 32.44 -39.54 -22.44
C LYS A 173 33.45 -40.68 -22.30
N SER A 174 33.26 -41.58 -21.33
CA SER A 174 34.12 -42.75 -21.10
C SER A 174 33.49 -44.07 -21.54
N GLY A 175 32.45 -44.02 -22.38
CA GLY A 175 31.69 -45.19 -22.83
C GLY A 175 30.73 -45.77 -21.79
N ASN A 176 29.82 -46.63 -22.25
CA ASN A 176 28.85 -47.32 -21.41
C ASN A 176 29.46 -48.59 -20.81
N LYS A 177 30.07 -48.42 -19.63
CA LYS A 177 30.68 -49.49 -18.84
C LYS A 177 29.67 -50.34 -18.06
N VAL A 178 28.37 -50.03 -18.12
CA VAL A 178 27.31 -50.85 -17.52
C VAL A 178 26.99 -52.03 -18.43
N ILE A 179 26.80 -51.76 -19.72
CA ILE A 179 26.59 -52.80 -20.73
C ILE A 179 27.89 -53.56 -21.00
N ASN A 180 29.01 -52.83 -21.08
CA ASN A 180 30.31 -53.38 -21.42
C ASN A 180 31.22 -53.41 -20.19
N ILE A 181 31.09 -54.46 -19.39
CA ILE A 181 31.84 -54.60 -18.14
C ILE A 181 33.34 -54.74 -18.44
N PRO A 182 34.20 -53.89 -17.85
CA PRO A 182 35.66 -53.98 -17.98
C PRO A 182 36.21 -55.34 -17.52
N LYS A 183 37.27 -55.81 -18.20
CA LYS A 183 37.94 -57.07 -17.84
C LYS A 183 38.39 -57.09 -16.38
N GLY A 184 38.07 -58.17 -15.69
CA GLY A 184 38.35 -58.38 -14.26
C GLY A 184 37.19 -58.03 -13.32
N LEU A 185 36.12 -57.38 -13.81
CA LEU A 185 34.95 -57.01 -13.01
C LEU A 185 33.69 -57.82 -13.35
N GLU A 186 33.81 -58.85 -14.21
CA GLU A 186 32.68 -59.65 -14.69
C GLU A 186 31.92 -60.35 -13.55
N THR A 187 32.60 -60.67 -12.44
CA THR A 187 31.95 -61.29 -11.26
C THR A 187 30.91 -60.38 -10.60
N TYR A 188 30.93 -59.07 -10.86
CA TYR A 188 29.97 -58.10 -10.35
C TYR A 188 28.86 -57.77 -11.34
N LYS A 189 28.75 -58.51 -12.44
CA LYS A 189 27.80 -58.23 -13.52
C LYS A 189 26.38 -57.96 -13.04
N ASP A 190 25.87 -58.83 -12.17
CA ASP A 190 24.51 -58.73 -11.67
C ASP A 190 24.26 -57.42 -10.90
N TYR A 191 25.29 -56.87 -10.25
CA TYR A 191 25.22 -55.60 -9.53
C TYR A 191 25.44 -54.39 -10.44
N ILE A 192 26.38 -54.49 -11.38
CA ILE A 192 26.70 -53.42 -12.33
C ILE A 192 25.52 -53.16 -13.28
N GLN A 193 24.80 -54.23 -13.68
CA GLN A 193 23.66 -54.16 -14.59
C GLN A 193 22.31 -54.06 -13.87
N HIS A 194 22.29 -54.05 -12.54
CA HIS A 194 21.06 -53.85 -11.76
C HIS A 194 20.50 -52.43 -11.93
N GLU A 195 19.18 -52.27 -11.81
CA GLU A 195 18.51 -50.95 -11.81
C GLU A 195 19.03 -49.98 -10.71
N ASN A 196 19.57 -50.54 -9.62
CA ASN A 196 20.12 -49.82 -8.47
C ASN A 196 21.67 -49.78 -8.49
N ASN A 197 22.30 -50.00 -9.64
CA ASN A 197 23.75 -50.08 -9.80
C ASN A 197 24.51 -48.88 -9.19
N TYR A 198 24.02 -47.65 -9.35
CA TYR A 198 24.68 -46.46 -8.81
C TYR A 198 24.69 -46.45 -7.28
N LYS A 199 23.64 -46.96 -6.61
CA LYS A 199 23.62 -47.11 -5.15
C LYS A 199 24.63 -48.17 -4.71
N TRP A 200 24.73 -49.27 -5.45
CA TRP A 200 25.72 -50.31 -5.17
C TRP A 200 27.16 -49.81 -5.39
N ILE A 201 27.42 -49.06 -6.46
CA ILE A 201 28.73 -48.43 -6.72
C ILE A 201 29.09 -47.43 -5.63
N LYS A 202 28.12 -46.61 -5.20
CA LYS A 202 28.29 -45.70 -4.05
C LYS A 202 28.68 -46.47 -2.79
N TRP A 203 27.97 -47.58 -2.52
CA TRP A 203 28.27 -48.43 -1.38
C TRP A 203 29.67 -49.05 -1.45
N GLN A 204 30.14 -49.47 -2.64
CA GLN A 204 31.52 -49.95 -2.85
C GLN A 204 32.56 -48.84 -2.58
N LEU A 205 32.30 -47.63 -3.08
CA LEU A 205 33.16 -46.46 -2.88
C LEU A 205 33.24 -46.06 -1.40
N ASP A 206 32.09 -45.98 -0.72
CA ASP A 206 31.98 -45.66 0.70
C ASP A 206 32.59 -46.77 1.58
N GLY A 207 32.55 -48.02 1.10
CA GLY A 207 33.14 -49.19 1.74
C GLY A 207 34.66 -49.30 1.60
N LYS A 208 35.26 -48.66 0.58
CA LYS A 208 36.69 -48.74 0.25
C LYS A 208 37.64 -48.51 1.43
N PRO A 209 37.43 -47.51 2.31
CA PRO A 209 38.34 -47.25 3.44
C PRO A 209 38.43 -48.41 4.45
N TYR A 210 37.41 -49.27 4.53
CA TYR A 210 37.35 -50.37 5.49
C TYR A 210 38.05 -51.64 5.01
N ILE A 211 38.34 -51.76 3.71
CA ILE A 211 38.93 -52.97 3.10
C ILE A 211 40.38 -53.19 3.57
N ASP A 212 41.11 -52.13 3.90
CA ASP A 212 42.51 -52.21 4.33
C ASP A 212 42.67 -52.41 5.85
N ILE A 213 41.57 -52.51 6.60
CA ILE A 213 41.59 -52.71 8.07
C ILE A 213 41.86 -54.19 8.44
N SER A 214 41.45 -55.14 7.60
CA SER A 214 41.54 -56.59 7.85
C SER A 214 41.68 -57.38 6.54
N GLU A 215 42.06 -58.65 6.61
CA GLU A 215 41.96 -59.61 5.48
C GLU A 215 40.54 -60.14 5.28
N ASN A 216 39.65 -59.93 6.25
CA ASN A 216 38.26 -60.36 6.18
C ASN A 216 37.34 -59.26 5.62
N CYS A 217 36.30 -59.66 4.89
CA CYS A 217 35.26 -58.78 4.37
C CYS A 217 34.54 -58.03 5.51
N PRO A 218 34.39 -56.70 5.45
CA PRO A 218 33.72 -55.92 6.49
C PRO A 218 32.21 -56.22 6.61
N TYR A 219 31.63 -56.98 5.68
CA TYR A 219 30.20 -57.31 5.68
C TYR A 219 29.92 -58.76 6.08
N CYS A 220 30.66 -59.73 5.55
CA CYS A 220 30.41 -61.16 5.81
C CYS A 220 31.53 -61.88 6.58
N ALA A 221 32.59 -61.17 6.97
CA ALA A 221 33.74 -61.69 7.71
C ALA A 221 34.54 -62.84 7.05
N ASN A 222 34.26 -63.17 5.78
CA ASN A 222 35.04 -64.13 5.01
C ASN A 222 36.36 -63.52 4.51
N ASP A 223 37.41 -64.33 4.37
CA ASP A 223 38.68 -63.92 3.78
C ASP A 223 38.51 -63.40 2.35
N ILE A 224 39.07 -62.21 2.09
CA ILE A 224 39.04 -61.52 0.81
C ILE A 224 40.45 -61.17 0.30
N THR A 225 41.52 -61.72 0.89
CA THR A 225 42.92 -61.42 0.52
C THR A 225 43.14 -61.39 -1.00
N ASP A 226 42.72 -62.45 -1.71
CA ASP A 226 42.89 -62.58 -3.17
C ASP A 226 41.91 -61.73 -3.99
N LYS A 227 40.92 -61.10 -3.35
CA LYS A 227 39.84 -60.32 -3.99
C LYS A 227 39.97 -58.81 -3.75
N LYS A 228 40.85 -58.37 -2.83
CA LYS A 228 41.02 -56.96 -2.46
C LYS A 228 41.27 -56.05 -3.66
N GLU A 229 42.15 -56.46 -4.57
CA GLU A 229 42.46 -55.71 -5.80
C GLU A 229 41.23 -55.58 -6.71
N THR A 230 40.49 -56.67 -6.93
CA THR A 230 39.26 -56.67 -7.73
C THR A 230 38.17 -55.77 -7.12
N ILE A 231 38.03 -55.75 -5.78
CA ILE A 231 37.08 -54.86 -5.09
C ILE A 231 37.50 -53.39 -5.27
N LYS A 232 38.78 -53.08 -5.08
CA LYS A 232 39.33 -51.71 -5.26
C LYS A 232 39.19 -51.24 -6.71
N GLN A 233 39.32 -52.14 -7.67
CA GLN A 233 39.22 -51.84 -9.09
C GLN A 233 37.84 -51.28 -9.48
N VAL A 234 36.74 -51.68 -8.82
CA VAL A 234 35.40 -51.08 -9.04
C VAL A 234 35.44 -49.57 -8.82
N SER A 235 36.08 -49.12 -7.74
CA SER A 235 36.21 -47.70 -7.38
C SER A 235 37.13 -46.90 -8.31
N ASN A 236 38.00 -47.58 -9.06
CA ASN A 236 38.90 -46.93 -10.02
C ASN A 236 38.25 -46.76 -11.39
N VAL A 237 37.25 -47.58 -11.71
CA VAL A 237 36.64 -47.63 -13.05
C VAL A 237 35.29 -46.93 -13.14
N TYR A 238 34.52 -46.94 -12.04
CA TYR A 238 33.17 -46.38 -11.96
C TYR A 238 33.10 -45.14 -11.07
N ASP A 239 32.26 -44.18 -11.46
CA ASP A 239 31.85 -43.03 -10.66
C ASP A 239 30.33 -43.04 -10.46
N THR A 240 29.88 -42.84 -9.22
CA THR A 240 28.46 -42.87 -8.86
C THR A 240 27.61 -41.91 -9.68
N LYS A 241 28.08 -40.66 -9.86
CA LYS A 241 27.31 -39.62 -10.55
C LYS A 241 27.27 -39.88 -12.05
N SER A 242 28.36 -40.37 -12.64
CA SER A 242 28.38 -40.77 -14.05
C SER A 242 27.39 -41.89 -14.34
N ILE A 243 27.28 -42.90 -13.46
CA ILE A 243 26.35 -44.02 -13.64
C ILE A 243 24.90 -43.60 -13.39
N GLU A 244 24.66 -42.75 -12.39
CA GLU A 244 23.33 -42.16 -12.18
C GLU A 244 22.88 -41.35 -13.41
N ASN A 245 23.75 -40.49 -13.97
CA ASN A 245 23.46 -39.73 -15.18
C ASN A 245 23.26 -40.62 -16.40
N LEU A 246 24.07 -41.67 -16.54
CA LEU A 246 23.94 -42.66 -17.60
C LEU A 246 22.57 -43.34 -17.55
N ASN A 247 22.16 -43.88 -16.41
CA ASN A 247 20.85 -44.53 -16.27
C ASN A 247 19.71 -43.57 -16.59
N LYS A 248 19.76 -42.32 -16.10
CA LYS A 248 18.74 -41.30 -16.37
C LYS A 248 18.61 -41.02 -17.86
N ILE A 249 19.73 -40.75 -18.54
CA ILE A 249 19.71 -40.38 -19.96
C ILE A 249 19.33 -41.59 -20.84
N VAL A 250 19.78 -42.79 -20.50
CA VAL A 250 19.35 -44.02 -21.18
C VAL A 250 17.83 -44.20 -21.03
N ALA A 251 17.28 -44.00 -19.84
CA ALA A 251 15.83 -44.07 -19.62
C ALA A 251 15.08 -43.02 -20.46
N VAL A 252 15.58 -41.79 -20.56
CA VAL A 252 15.01 -40.74 -21.42
C VAL A 252 15.01 -41.18 -22.89
N PHE A 253 16.14 -41.66 -23.41
CA PHE A 253 16.20 -42.16 -24.79
C PHE A 253 15.28 -43.35 -25.02
N GLN A 254 15.12 -44.25 -24.04
CA GLN A 254 14.20 -45.38 -24.13
C GLN A 254 12.74 -44.94 -24.20
N ARG A 255 12.32 -43.96 -23.40
CA ARG A 255 10.97 -43.38 -23.47
C ARG A 255 10.75 -42.64 -24.78
N LEU A 256 11.76 -41.91 -25.25
CA LEU A 256 11.72 -41.20 -26.53
C LEU A 256 11.84 -42.12 -27.75
N ASN A 257 12.24 -43.37 -27.56
CA ASN A 257 12.53 -44.30 -28.65
C ASN A 257 11.35 -44.46 -29.61
N GLN A 258 10.12 -44.48 -29.08
CA GLN A 258 8.89 -44.58 -29.86
C GLN A 258 8.65 -43.40 -30.81
N TYR A 259 9.28 -42.24 -30.54
CA TYR A 259 9.12 -41.01 -31.33
C TYR A 259 10.22 -40.85 -32.40
N PHE A 260 11.32 -41.59 -32.31
CA PHE A 260 12.40 -41.52 -33.30
C PHE A 260 12.07 -42.29 -34.59
N SER A 261 12.63 -41.83 -35.72
CA SER A 261 12.65 -42.61 -36.96
C SER A 261 13.54 -43.84 -36.80
N ASP A 262 13.28 -44.89 -37.58
CA ASP A 262 13.96 -46.19 -37.38
C ASP A 262 15.48 -46.11 -37.56
N ASP A 263 15.98 -45.21 -38.42
CA ASP A 263 17.41 -45.00 -38.56
C ASP A 263 18.00 -44.25 -37.37
N THR A 264 17.30 -43.23 -36.84
CA THR A 264 17.71 -42.56 -35.60
C THR A 264 17.73 -43.53 -34.42
N LYS A 265 16.75 -44.43 -34.30
CA LYS A 265 16.74 -45.46 -33.25
C LYS A 265 18.01 -46.30 -33.29
N LYS A 266 18.40 -46.80 -34.47
CA LYS A 266 19.62 -47.61 -34.63
C LYS A 266 20.88 -46.85 -34.23
N VAL A 267 21.00 -45.58 -34.62
CA VAL A 267 22.16 -44.74 -34.27
C VAL A 267 22.19 -44.45 -32.77
N ILE A 268 21.06 -44.09 -32.16
CA ILE A 268 20.95 -43.85 -30.72
C ILE A 268 21.23 -45.13 -29.92
N ASP A 269 20.72 -46.28 -30.34
CA ASP A 269 20.99 -47.58 -29.69
C ASP A 269 22.48 -47.92 -29.76
N THR A 270 23.13 -47.64 -30.89
CA THR A 270 24.57 -47.84 -31.07
C THR A 270 25.36 -46.89 -30.16
N PHE A 271 24.96 -45.62 -30.09
CA PHE A 271 25.55 -44.62 -29.19
C PHE A 271 25.43 -45.05 -27.73
N ILE A 272 24.25 -45.47 -27.29
CA ILE A 272 23.99 -45.88 -25.91
C ILE A 272 24.84 -47.11 -25.54
N LYS A 273 25.08 -48.01 -26.48
CA LYS A 273 25.86 -49.25 -26.26
C LYS A 273 27.37 -49.07 -26.48
N ASN A 274 27.83 -47.89 -26.90
CA ASN A 274 29.22 -47.65 -27.28
C ASN A 274 30.18 -47.85 -26.08
N VAL A 275 31.30 -48.54 -26.34
CA VAL A 275 32.32 -48.94 -25.36
C VAL A 275 33.38 -47.86 -25.15
N ASP A 276 33.75 -47.14 -26.21
CA ASP A 276 34.95 -46.28 -26.24
C ASP A 276 34.63 -44.80 -25.99
N GLY A 277 33.36 -44.51 -25.70
CA GLY A 277 32.85 -43.14 -25.60
C GLY A 277 32.45 -42.58 -26.95
N TYR A 278 31.97 -41.33 -26.95
CA TYR A 278 31.46 -40.69 -28.15
C TYR A 278 32.55 -39.96 -28.94
N PHE A 279 32.38 -39.91 -30.26
CA PHE A 279 33.22 -39.17 -31.20
C PHE A 279 32.48 -37.92 -31.69
N ASP A 280 33.19 -37.01 -32.35
CA ASP A 280 32.60 -35.75 -32.82
C ASP A 280 31.41 -35.96 -33.78
N ASP A 281 31.45 -36.99 -34.63
CA ASP A 281 30.34 -37.31 -35.53
C ASP A 281 29.08 -37.77 -34.76
N HIS A 282 29.26 -38.57 -33.70
CA HIS A 282 28.15 -38.94 -32.80
C HIS A 282 27.56 -37.72 -32.11
N VAL A 283 28.42 -36.78 -31.70
CA VAL A 283 28.00 -35.54 -31.06
C VAL A 283 27.21 -34.66 -32.02
N ASN A 284 27.69 -34.51 -33.26
CA ASN A 284 27.01 -33.72 -34.29
C ASN A 284 25.63 -34.30 -34.59
N PHE A 285 25.53 -35.62 -34.76
CA PHE A 285 24.24 -36.30 -34.94
C PHE A 285 23.27 -36.05 -33.77
N LEU A 286 23.74 -36.21 -32.53
CA LEU A 286 22.90 -35.96 -31.35
C LEU A 286 22.47 -34.49 -31.22
N ARG A 287 23.30 -33.55 -31.67
CA ARG A 287 22.92 -32.13 -31.73
C ARG A 287 21.84 -31.88 -32.77
N GLU A 288 21.87 -32.56 -33.92
CA GLU A 288 20.79 -32.49 -34.93
C GLU A 288 19.47 -33.07 -34.38
N VAL A 289 19.53 -34.20 -33.67
CA VAL A 289 18.37 -34.76 -32.97
C VAL A 289 17.83 -33.76 -31.94
N LYS A 290 18.72 -33.17 -31.12
CA LYS A 290 18.35 -32.16 -30.12
C LYS A 290 17.69 -30.94 -30.75
N ASP A 291 18.26 -30.40 -31.84
CA ASP A 291 17.69 -29.26 -32.55
C ASP A 291 16.27 -29.56 -33.04
N GLN A 292 16.05 -30.74 -33.64
CA GLN A 292 14.72 -31.15 -34.05
C GLN A 292 13.75 -31.29 -32.87
N ILE A 293 14.22 -31.84 -31.74
CA ILE A 293 13.44 -31.93 -30.50
C ILE A 293 13.06 -30.53 -29.99
N ASP A 294 14.01 -29.61 -29.90
CA ASP A 294 13.79 -28.26 -29.39
C ASP A 294 12.77 -27.51 -30.25
N ARG A 295 12.95 -27.54 -31.59
CA ARG A 295 12.03 -26.90 -32.53
C ARG A 295 10.63 -27.52 -32.47
N LEU A 296 10.53 -28.85 -32.36
CA LEU A 296 9.23 -29.52 -32.28
C LEU A 296 8.54 -29.22 -30.94
N ASN A 297 9.30 -29.26 -29.84
CA ASN A 297 8.81 -28.92 -28.51
C ASN A 297 8.28 -27.47 -28.46
N GLU A 298 8.98 -26.54 -29.08
CA GLU A 298 8.53 -25.15 -29.22
C GLU A 298 7.18 -25.05 -29.95
N LYS A 299 6.94 -25.86 -30.99
CA LYS A 299 5.63 -25.93 -31.66
C LYS A 299 4.53 -26.42 -30.73
N PHE A 300 4.77 -27.49 -29.97
CA PHE A 300 3.81 -28.00 -28.99
C PHE A 300 3.49 -26.97 -27.90
N LEU A 301 4.53 -26.36 -27.31
CA LEU A 301 4.37 -25.34 -26.26
C LEU A 301 3.65 -24.09 -26.77
N ASN A 302 3.97 -23.63 -27.97
CA ASN A 302 3.28 -22.49 -28.56
C ASN A 302 1.79 -22.77 -28.82
N ALA A 303 1.46 -23.99 -29.29
CA ALA A 303 0.07 -24.40 -29.46
C ALA A 303 -0.70 -24.48 -28.12
N GLN A 304 -0.06 -24.97 -27.05
CA GLN A 304 -0.65 -25.01 -25.71
C GLN A 304 -0.90 -23.62 -25.12
N ASN A 305 -0.03 -22.65 -25.42
CA ASN A 305 -0.10 -21.30 -24.86
C ASN A 305 -0.82 -20.28 -25.77
N LEU A 306 -1.53 -20.74 -26.80
CA LEU A 306 -2.31 -19.88 -27.70
C LEU A 306 -3.34 -19.05 -26.94
N GLY A 307 -3.33 -17.73 -27.09
CA GLY A 307 -4.33 -16.86 -26.48
C GLY A 307 -4.10 -15.40 -26.81
N PHE A 308 -4.68 -14.49 -26.02
CA PHE A 308 -4.52 -13.06 -26.26
C PHE A 308 -3.05 -12.61 -26.23
N ILE A 309 -2.25 -13.08 -25.28
CA ILE A 309 -0.85 -12.63 -25.13
C ILE A 309 0.01 -13.04 -26.34
N SER A 310 -0.20 -14.24 -26.89
CA SER A 310 0.56 -14.72 -28.06
C SER A 310 0.06 -14.15 -29.38
N LEU A 311 -1.17 -13.64 -29.43
CA LEU A 311 -1.84 -13.20 -30.67
C LEU A 311 -2.19 -11.71 -30.73
N LYS A 312 -2.07 -10.97 -29.61
CA LYS A 312 -1.86 -9.51 -29.70
C LYS A 312 -0.58 -9.27 -30.51
N ASP A 313 -0.18 -8.10 -30.94
CA ASP A 313 1.07 -7.92 -31.75
C ASP A 313 1.20 -8.69 -33.08
N VAL A 314 0.36 -9.68 -33.38
CA VAL A 314 0.26 -10.35 -34.68
C VAL A 314 -0.65 -9.54 -35.59
N ASP A 315 -0.15 -9.21 -36.78
CA ASP A 315 -0.92 -8.49 -37.81
C ASP A 315 -2.08 -9.34 -38.35
N LYS A 316 -1.79 -10.61 -38.64
CA LYS A 316 -2.74 -11.60 -39.15
C LYS A 316 -2.65 -12.91 -38.38
N VAL A 317 -3.64 -13.15 -37.52
CA VAL A 317 -3.81 -14.38 -36.72
C VAL A 317 -3.78 -15.62 -37.61
N ILE A 318 -4.37 -15.56 -38.82
CA ILE A 318 -4.33 -16.68 -39.78
C ILE A 318 -2.89 -17.10 -40.13
N GLU A 319 -1.99 -16.14 -40.38
CA GLU A 319 -0.61 -16.43 -40.75
C GLU A 319 0.16 -17.01 -39.56
N SER A 320 -0.07 -16.47 -38.36
CA SER A 320 0.51 -17.01 -37.11
C SER A 320 0.01 -18.43 -36.81
N LEU A 321 -1.29 -18.69 -36.95
CA LEU A 321 -1.87 -20.02 -36.76
C LEU A 321 -1.31 -21.04 -37.75
N LYS A 322 -1.17 -20.67 -39.03
CA LYS A 322 -0.48 -21.54 -40.02
C LYS A 322 0.97 -21.82 -39.64
N GLY A 323 1.64 -20.85 -39.02
CA GLY A 323 2.99 -21.02 -38.48
C GLY A 323 3.09 -22.05 -37.35
N TYR A 324 1.99 -22.34 -36.64
CA TYR A 324 1.97 -23.40 -35.62
C TYR A 324 1.73 -24.80 -36.18
N CYS A 325 1.25 -24.93 -37.43
CA CYS A 325 1.13 -26.23 -38.07
C CYS A 325 2.51 -26.90 -38.19
N ILE A 326 2.55 -28.18 -37.90
CA ILE A 326 3.78 -28.98 -37.87
C ILE A 326 3.84 -29.81 -39.16
N ASP A 327 4.84 -29.54 -39.99
CA ASP A 327 5.21 -30.42 -41.10
C ASP A 327 6.29 -31.41 -40.62
N LEU A 328 5.88 -32.65 -40.33
CA LEU A 328 6.78 -33.69 -39.83
C LEU A 328 7.89 -34.06 -40.82
N ASN A 329 7.75 -33.72 -42.11
CA ASN A 329 8.81 -33.95 -43.10
C ASN A 329 10.07 -33.11 -42.83
N LEU A 330 9.97 -32.05 -42.02
CA LEU A 330 11.11 -31.22 -41.60
C LEU A 330 11.82 -31.76 -40.34
N PHE A 331 11.38 -32.92 -39.82
CA PHE A 331 11.87 -33.54 -38.59
C PHE A 331 12.25 -35.00 -38.83
N ASN A 332 13.22 -35.23 -39.73
CA ASN A 332 13.64 -36.56 -40.18
C ASN A 332 14.03 -37.52 -39.03
N HIS A 333 14.57 -37.02 -37.92
CA HIS A 333 14.94 -37.85 -36.78
C HIS A 333 13.76 -38.25 -35.90
N LEU A 334 12.66 -37.51 -35.96
CA LEU A 334 11.45 -37.69 -35.15
C LEU A 334 10.28 -38.25 -35.98
N LYS A 335 10.52 -38.60 -37.26
CA LYS A 335 9.49 -39.10 -38.17
C LYS A 335 9.15 -40.56 -37.88
N SER A 336 8.31 -40.76 -36.87
CA SER A 336 7.76 -42.05 -36.44
C SER A 336 6.23 -42.04 -36.51
N GLU A 337 5.61 -43.22 -36.44
CA GLU A 337 4.14 -43.33 -36.34
C GLU A 337 3.61 -42.67 -35.05
N CYS A 338 4.34 -42.78 -33.95
CA CYS A 338 3.93 -42.18 -32.68
C CYS A 338 3.97 -40.65 -32.73
N THR A 339 5.04 -40.07 -33.29
CA THR A 339 5.15 -38.62 -33.48
C THR A 339 4.08 -38.11 -34.44
N GLN A 340 3.81 -38.85 -35.53
CA GLN A 340 2.77 -38.49 -36.49
C GLN A 340 1.40 -38.38 -35.81
N LYS A 341 1.02 -39.36 -34.98
CA LYS A 341 -0.24 -39.31 -34.22
C LYS A 341 -0.36 -38.05 -33.35
N LYS A 342 0.72 -37.64 -32.68
CA LYS A 342 0.72 -36.43 -31.84
C LYS A 342 0.69 -35.14 -32.65
N VAL A 343 1.41 -35.10 -33.77
CA VAL A 343 1.38 -33.99 -34.73
C VAL A 343 -0.01 -33.85 -35.36
N ASP A 344 -0.68 -34.96 -35.71
CA ASP A 344 -2.01 -34.95 -36.30
C ASP A 344 -3.05 -34.35 -35.34
N ILE A 345 -2.97 -34.68 -34.05
CA ILE A 345 -3.83 -34.08 -33.02
C ILE A 345 -3.66 -32.56 -32.99
N VAL A 346 -2.42 -32.07 -32.89
CA VAL A 346 -2.12 -30.64 -32.87
C VAL A 346 -2.58 -29.94 -34.15
N ASN A 347 -2.24 -30.50 -35.32
CA ASN A 347 -2.61 -29.92 -36.61
C ASN A 347 -4.12 -29.89 -36.82
N ALA A 348 -4.85 -30.94 -36.43
CA ALA A 348 -6.32 -30.97 -36.51
C ALA A 348 -6.94 -29.87 -35.65
N LEU A 349 -6.43 -29.68 -34.43
CA LEU A 349 -6.87 -28.61 -33.53
C LEU A 349 -6.60 -27.22 -34.11
N ILE A 350 -5.39 -26.97 -34.60
CA ILE A 350 -5.03 -25.69 -35.26
C ILE A 350 -5.92 -25.45 -36.48
N ASN A 351 -6.17 -26.46 -37.30
CA ASN A 351 -7.05 -26.35 -38.46
C ASN A 351 -8.50 -25.98 -38.06
N SER A 352 -9.02 -26.56 -36.97
CA SER A 352 -10.33 -26.17 -36.44
C SER A 352 -10.37 -24.71 -35.97
N LEU A 353 -9.27 -24.19 -35.43
CA LEU A 353 -9.16 -22.79 -35.02
C LEU A 353 -8.96 -21.86 -36.22
N LEU A 354 -8.30 -22.34 -37.29
CA LEU A 354 -8.17 -21.61 -38.55
C LEU A 354 -9.54 -21.28 -39.16
N GLU A 355 -10.54 -22.17 -39.03
CA GLU A 355 -11.93 -21.91 -39.45
C GLU A 355 -12.54 -20.71 -38.70
N LYS A 356 -12.14 -20.51 -37.44
CA LYS A 356 -12.60 -19.40 -36.58
C LYS A 356 -11.60 -18.23 -36.49
N ALA A 357 -10.54 -18.24 -37.29
CA ALA A 357 -9.46 -17.27 -37.16
C ALA A 357 -9.91 -15.82 -37.39
N GLY A 358 -10.91 -15.60 -38.25
CA GLY A 358 -11.51 -14.28 -38.46
C GLY A 358 -12.22 -13.75 -37.21
N GLU A 359 -12.98 -14.60 -36.52
CA GLU A 359 -13.64 -14.27 -35.25
C GLU A 359 -12.59 -13.98 -34.16
N LEU A 360 -11.58 -14.83 -34.04
CA LEU A 360 -10.48 -14.67 -33.08
C LEU A 360 -9.71 -13.36 -33.31
N GLN A 361 -9.35 -13.05 -34.55
CA GLN A 361 -8.73 -11.76 -34.92
C GLN A 361 -9.64 -10.58 -34.52
N GLY A 362 -10.94 -10.70 -34.79
CA GLY A 362 -11.93 -9.70 -34.40
C GLY A 362 -11.95 -9.44 -32.90
N SER A 363 -12.02 -10.50 -32.09
CA SER A 363 -12.01 -10.42 -30.63
C SER A 363 -10.69 -9.85 -30.08
N ILE A 364 -9.54 -10.29 -30.61
CA ILE A 364 -8.22 -9.73 -30.24
C ILE A 364 -8.16 -8.23 -30.56
N ASN A 365 -8.60 -7.81 -31.74
CA ASN A 365 -8.58 -6.40 -32.13
C ASN A 365 -9.51 -5.54 -31.27
N LYS A 366 -10.68 -6.07 -30.88
CA LYS A 366 -11.58 -5.41 -29.92
C LYS A 366 -10.89 -5.24 -28.56
N GLN A 367 -10.25 -6.29 -28.07
CA GLN A 367 -9.54 -6.27 -26.79
C GLN A 367 -8.36 -5.29 -26.79
N LYS A 368 -7.54 -5.27 -27.86
CA LYS A 368 -6.47 -4.27 -28.04
C LYS A 368 -7.00 -2.84 -27.97
N LYS A 369 -8.06 -2.54 -28.73
CA LYS A 369 -8.68 -1.20 -28.74
C LYS A 369 -9.25 -0.81 -27.39
N LEU A 370 -9.83 -1.75 -26.65
CA LEU A 370 -10.30 -1.52 -25.29
C LEU A 370 -9.14 -1.14 -24.37
N ILE A 371 -8.04 -1.89 -24.39
CA ILE A 371 -6.85 -1.60 -23.58
C ILE A 371 -6.27 -0.24 -23.95
N GLU A 372 -6.08 0.07 -25.24
CA GLU A 372 -5.59 1.38 -25.70
C GLU A 372 -6.48 2.54 -25.22
N LYS A 373 -7.81 2.35 -25.29
CA LYS A 373 -8.79 3.31 -24.79
C LYS A 373 -8.63 3.52 -23.27
N LEU A 374 -8.58 2.44 -22.49
CA LEU A 374 -8.44 2.50 -21.03
C LEU A 374 -7.11 3.14 -20.61
N VAL A 375 -6.01 2.78 -21.28
CA VAL A 375 -4.68 3.41 -21.06
C VAL A 375 -4.78 4.92 -21.28
N LYS A 376 -5.37 5.35 -22.39
CA LYS A 376 -5.50 6.76 -22.75
C LYS A 376 -6.41 7.52 -21.79
N GLU A 377 -7.58 6.98 -21.47
CA GLU A 377 -8.56 7.61 -20.57
C GLU A 377 -7.99 7.79 -19.17
N ASN A 378 -7.46 6.73 -18.56
CA ASN A 378 -6.92 6.81 -17.20
C ASN A 378 -5.65 7.69 -17.14
N SER A 379 -4.77 7.61 -18.14
CA SER A 379 -3.58 8.48 -18.19
C SER A 379 -3.97 9.95 -18.33
N ASN A 380 -4.96 10.29 -19.17
CA ASN A 380 -5.44 11.66 -19.33
C ASN A 380 -6.08 12.20 -18.04
N GLU A 381 -6.87 11.37 -17.35
CA GLU A 381 -7.52 11.74 -16.10
C GLU A 381 -6.49 12.07 -15.01
N ILE A 382 -5.54 11.17 -14.79
CA ILE A 382 -4.44 11.36 -13.83
C ILE A 382 -3.58 12.58 -14.21
N ASN A 383 -3.16 12.68 -15.48
CA ASN A 383 -2.34 13.80 -15.94
C ASN A 383 -3.07 15.14 -15.87
N GLY A 384 -4.40 15.13 -16.04
CA GLY A 384 -5.25 16.31 -15.82
C GLY A 384 -5.17 16.81 -14.38
N PHE A 385 -5.22 15.90 -13.40
CA PHE A 385 -5.00 16.25 -12.00
C PHE A 385 -3.59 16.80 -11.77
N LEU A 386 -2.55 16.09 -12.24
CA LEU A 386 -1.16 16.51 -12.03
C LEU A 386 -0.88 17.90 -12.60
N LYS A 387 -1.45 18.19 -13.77
CA LYS A 387 -1.38 19.52 -14.39
C LYS A 387 -2.07 20.59 -13.54
N ASN A 388 -3.28 20.33 -13.04
CA ASN A 388 -4.03 21.29 -12.23
C ASN A 388 -3.40 21.53 -10.86
N ALA A 389 -2.71 20.54 -10.30
CA ALA A 389 -1.97 20.65 -9.05
C ALA A 389 -0.55 21.25 -9.23
N GLY A 390 -0.14 21.58 -10.47
CA GLY A 390 1.13 22.24 -10.76
C GLY A 390 2.35 21.32 -10.78
N TYR A 391 2.18 20.00 -10.89
CA TYR A 391 3.30 19.05 -10.88
C TYR A 391 4.01 18.96 -12.24
N GLN A 392 5.32 18.69 -12.24
CA GLN A 392 6.16 18.59 -13.45
C GLN A 392 6.23 17.19 -14.06
N TYR A 393 5.35 16.29 -13.62
CA TYR A 393 5.34 14.89 -14.02
C TYR A 393 4.04 14.53 -14.72
N ASN A 394 4.11 13.48 -15.53
CA ASN A 394 2.99 12.77 -16.12
C ASN A 394 3.10 11.28 -15.76
N VAL A 395 1.99 10.56 -15.84
CA VAL A 395 1.94 9.10 -15.80
C VAL A 395 1.64 8.53 -17.17
N ASN A 396 2.09 7.30 -17.37
CA ASN A 396 1.65 6.48 -18.49
C ASN A 396 1.56 5.01 -18.05
N LEU A 397 0.67 4.25 -18.67
CA LEU A 397 0.60 2.79 -18.50
C LEU A 397 1.43 2.14 -19.59
N ILE A 398 2.55 1.52 -19.22
CA ILE A 398 3.53 0.93 -20.16
C ILE A 398 3.54 -0.58 -19.97
N ALA A 399 3.42 -1.33 -21.07
CA ALA A 399 3.50 -2.79 -21.04
C ALA A 399 4.96 -3.24 -20.80
N ASP A 400 5.14 -4.17 -19.87
CA ASP A 400 6.42 -4.85 -19.67
C ASP A 400 6.68 -5.96 -20.71
N GLU A 401 7.80 -6.65 -20.60
CA GLU A 401 8.20 -7.75 -21.50
C GLU A 401 7.19 -8.90 -21.55
N LYS A 402 6.38 -9.06 -20.49
CA LYS A 402 5.31 -10.07 -20.40
C LYS A 402 3.96 -9.54 -20.90
N GLY A 403 3.92 -8.28 -21.35
CA GLY A 403 2.73 -7.62 -21.85
C GLY A 403 1.80 -7.08 -20.77
N GLN A 404 2.25 -7.03 -19.50
CA GLN A 404 1.47 -6.48 -18.39
C GLN A 404 1.71 -4.97 -18.28
N TYR A 405 0.63 -4.18 -18.28
CA TYR A 405 0.75 -2.73 -18.16
C TYR A 405 1.03 -2.30 -16.72
N LYS A 406 2.08 -1.51 -16.54
CA LYS A 406 2.48 -0.92 -15.26
C LYS A 406 2.39 0.60 -15.35
N LEU A 407 1.90 1.23 -14.28
CA LEU A 407 1.84 2.68 -14.17
C LEU A 407 3.25 3.23 -13.89
N LYS A 408 3.76 4.04 -14.81
CA LYS A 408 5.10 4.63 -14.79
C LYS A 408 5.02 6.14 -14.70
N LEU A 409 5.99 6.75 -14.01
CA LEU A 409 6.12 8.20 -13.89
C LEU A 409 7.13 8.69 -14.92
N ILE A 410 6.76 9.75 -15.64
CA ILE A 410 7.55 10.35 -16.72
C ILE A 410 7.66 11.84 -16.44
N HIS A 411 8.86 12.39 -16.51
CA HIS A 411 9.05 13.83 -16.38
C HIS A 411 8.54 14.56 -17.64
N LYS A 412 8.00 15.77 -17.51
CA LYS A 412 7.48 16.51 -18.67
C LYS A 412 8.55 16.87 -19.70
N ASP A 413 9.74 17.24 -19.22
CA ASP A 413 10.83 17.72 -20.09
C ASP A 413 11.70 16.62 -20.69
N ILE A 414 11.74 15.44 -20.07
CA ILE A 414 12.49 14.28 -20.56
C ILE A 414 11.55 13.09 -20.70
N LYS A 415 11.48 12.48 -21.88
CA LYS A 415 10.60 11.33 -22.17
C LYS A 415 11.01 10.04 -21.45
N ASN A 416 11.94 10.11 -20.50
CA ASN A 416 12.45 8.96 -19.77
C ASN A 416 11.61 8.71 -18.52
N GLU A 417 11.50 7.44 -18.17
CA GLU A 417 10.91 7.01 -16.91
C GLU A 417 11.75 7.49 -15.73
N VAL A 418 11.09 8.00 -14.70
CA VAL A 418 11.73 8.35 -13.42
C VAL A 418 12.03 7.06 -12.68
N ARG A 419 13.31 6.71 -12.56
CA ARG A 419 13.77 5.64 -11.66
C ARG A 419 13.79 6.17 -10.23
N ASP A 420 13.54 5.29 -9.26
CA ASP A 420 13.57 5.64 -7.84
C ASP A 420 12.67 6.85 -7.51
N VAL A 421 11.38 6.72 -7.78
CA VAL A 421 10.41 7.82 -7.62
C VAL A 421 10.42 8.44 -6.22
N LYS A 422 10.69 7.64 -5.18
CA LYS A 422 10.78 8.10 -3.78
C LYS A 422 11.88 9.15 -3.56
N THR A 423 12.95 9.16 -4.35
CA THR A 423 14.08 10.10 -4.19
C THR A 423 13.94 11.38 -5.01
N HIS A 424 13.02 11.42 -5.98
CA HIS A 424 12.83 12.55 -6.89
C HIS A 424 11.61 13.41 -6.58
N LEU A 425 10.56 12.81 -5.99
CA LEU A 425 9.37 13.55 -5.57
C LEU A 425 9.55 14.15 -4.17
N SER A 426 9.14 15.40 -4.00
CA SER A 426 9.03 16.02 -2.68
C SER A 426 8.02 15.28 -1.79
N PHE A 427 8.11 15.48 -0.47
CA PHE A 427 7.18 14.86 0.47
C PHE A 427 5.70 15.18 0.16
N GLY A 428 5.38 16.42 -0.19
CA GLY A 428 4.04 16.81 -0.60
C GLY A 428 3.60 16.17 -1.93
N GLU A 429 4.48 16.08 -2.93
CA GLU A 429 4.16 15.38 -4.18
C GLU A 429 3.89 13.89 -3.95
N ARG A 430 4.71 13.24 -3.12
CA ARG A 430 4.54 11.83 -2.78
C ARG A 430 3.17 11.58 -2.15
N ASN A 431 2.78 12.40 -1.17
CA ASN A 431 1.50 12.22 -0.48
C ASN A 431 0.29 12.51 -1.38
N ALA A 432 0.32 13.57 -2.17
CA ALA A 432 -0.77 13.90 -3.09
C ALA A 432 -0.95 12.80 -4.15
N PHE A 433 0.16 12.29 -4.69
CA PHE A 433 0.14 11.21 -5.66
C PHE A 433 -0.38 9.90 -5.04
N SER A 434 0.06 9.57 -3.83
CA SER A 434 -0.39 8.39 -3.10
C SER A 434 -1.89 8.44 -2.80
N LEU A 435 -2.42 9.60 -2.40
CA LEU A 435 -3.84 9.80 -2.11
C LEU A 435 -4.71 9.66 -3.36
N MET A 436 -4.24 10.17 -4.50
CA MET A 436 -4.90 9.95 -5.78
C MET A 436 -4.91 8.46 -6.17
N LEU A 437 -3.78 7.76 -6.05
CA LEU A 437 -3.70 6.34 -6.37
C LEU A 437 -4.57 5.49 -5.44
N PHE A 438 -4.58 5.83 -4.15
CA PHE A 438 -5.49 5.26 -3.15
C PHE A 438 -6.96 5.42 -3.52
N MET A 439 -7.33 6.57 -4.12
CA MET A 439 -8.69 6.79 -4.62
C MET A 439 -9.07 5.76 -5.68
N TYR A 440 -8.25 5.59 -6.73
CA TYR A 440 -8.53 4.61 -7.78
C TYR A 440 -8.56 3.18 -7.25
N ASP A 441 -7.62 2.83 -6.39
CA ASP A 441 -7.55 1.53 -5.75
C ASP A 441 -8.81 1.24 -4.89
N SER A 442 -9.27 2.24 -4.13
CA SER A 442 -10.51 2.15 -3.34
C SER A 442 -11.76 2.05 -4.21
N LEU A 443 -11.81 2.78 -5.33
CA LEU A 443 -12.92 2.69 -6.28
C LEU A 443 -13.01 1.31 -6.95
N LYS A 444 -11.86 0.69 -7.21
CA LYS A 444 -11.78 -0.67 -7.75
C LYS A 444 -12.29 -1.70 -6.74
N ASN A 445 -11.78 -1.64 -5.50
CA ASN A 445 -12.09 -2.64 -4.46
C ASN A 445 -13.47 -2.46 -3.81
N LYS A 446 -14.05 -1.25 -3.88
CA LYS A 446 -15.38 -0.92 -3.37
C LYS A 446 -15.58 -1.33 -1.88
N PRO A 447 -14.71 -0.87 -0.96
CA PRO A 447 -14.88 -1.18 0.47
C PRO A 447 -16.15 -0.52 1.03
N ASP A 448 -16.67 -1.05 2.14
CA ASP A 448 -17.84 -0.50 2.83
C ASP A 448 -17.52 0.83 3.53
N LEU A 449 -16.28 0.99 4.00
CA LEU A 449 -15.76 2.22 4.60
C LEU A 449 -14.39 2.59 4.04
N ILE A 450 -14.24 3.84 3.61
CA ILE A 450 -12.96 4.44 3.22
C ILE A 450 -12.56 5.42 4.32
N VAL A 451 -11.37 5.28 4.89
CA VAL A 451 -10.85 6.20 5.91
C VAL A 451 -9.68 6.99 5.34
N LEU A 452 -9.72 8.30 5.52
CA LEU A 452 -8.62 9.21 5.20
C LEU A 452 -8.14 9.85 6.51
N ASP A 453 -6.97 9.44 7.00
CA ASP A 453 -6.43 9.93 8.27
C ASP A 453 -5.46 11.10 8.04
N ASP A 454 -5.90 12.31 8.40
CA ASP A 454 -5.19 13.59 8.19
C ASP A 454 -4.56 13.76 6.78
N PRO A 455 -5.26 13.36 5.69
CA PRO A 455 -4.67 13.12 4.37
C PRO A 455 -4.17 14.39 3.66
N ILE A 456 -4.60 15.58 4.11
CA ILE A 456 -4.45 16.85 3.40
C ILE A 456 -3.68 17.93 4.16
N SER A 457 -3.27 17.62 5.39
CA SER A 457 -2.59 18.55 6.30
C SER A 457 -1.22 19.01 5.78
N LEU A 458 -0.63 18.23 4.88
CA LEU A 458 0.71 18.45 4.33
C LEU A 458 0.73 19.36 3.10
N PHE A 459 -0.41 19.88 2.67
CA PHE A 459 -0.55 20.63 1.41
C PHE A 459 -0.77 22.12 1.64
N ASP A 460 -0.29 22.93 0.69
CA ASP A 460 -0.68 24.34 0.63
C ASP A 460 -2.17 24.51 0.26
N LYS A 461 -2.73 25.71 0.50
CA LYS A 461 -4.16 26.00 0.31
C LYS A 461 -4.67 25.65 -1.10
N ASN A 462 -3.91 25.95 -2.13
CA ASN A 462 -4.31 25.69 -3.52
C ASN A 462 -4.35 24.19 -3.82
N LYS A 463 -3.36 23.44 -3.31
CA LYS A 463 -3.32 21.98 -3.46
C LYS A 463 -4.40 21.27 -2.65
N LYS A 464 -4.73 21.74 -1.45
CA LYS A 464 -5.83 21.19 -0.63
C LYS A 464 -7.15 21.20 -1.41
N TYR A 465 -7.51 22.34 -2.00
CA TYR A 465 -8.73 22.44 -2.82
C TYR A 465 -8.68 21.48 -4.02
N ALA A 466 -7.56 21.43 -4.76
CA ALA A 466 -7.42 20.52 -5.91
C ALA A 466 -7.59 19.04 -5.54
N ILE A 467 -7.14 18.64 -4.35
CA ILE A 467 -7.29 17.28 -3.84
C ILE A 467 -8.73 17.01 -3.41
N VAL A 468 -9.37 17.91 -2.67
CA VAL A 468 -10.79 17.78 -2.30
C VAL A 468 -11.68 17.71 -3.54
N ASP A 469 -11.37 18.54 -4.55
CA ASP A 469 -12.03 18.55 -5.86
C ASP A 469 -11.93 17.19 -6.57
N MET A 470 -10.74 16.61 -6.60
CA MET A 470 -10.49 15.28 -7.17
C MET A 470 -11.24 14.19 -6.41
N LEU A 471 -11.12 14.16 -5.08
CA LEU A 471 -11.66 13.10 -4.24
C LEU A 471 -13.18 13.09 -4.16
N PHE A 472 -13.86 14.23 -4.36
CA PHE A 472 -15.30 14.33 -4.09
C PHE A 472 -16.15 14.96 -5.21
N ARG A 473 -15.56 15.43 -6.32
CA ARG A 473 -16.31 16.12 -7.39
C ARG A 473 -16.11 15.57 -8.80
N LYS A 474 -14.97 14.97 -9.13
CA LYS A 474 -14.70 14.43 -10.49
C LYS A 474 -15.57 13.21 -10.82
N GLU A 475 -15.54 12.72 -12.06
CA GLU A 475 -16.35 11.56 -12.47
C GLU A 475 -15.98 10.30 -11.66
N LYS A 476 -14.70 9.93 -11.61
CA LYS A 476 -14.21 8.84 -10.75
C LYS A 476 -13.72 9.42 -9.43
N CYS A 477 -14.62 9.47 -8.45
CA CYS A 477 -14.32 10.00 -7.13
C CYS A 477 -15.14 9.28 -6.05
N PHE A 478 -14.97 9.66 -4.79
CA PHE A 478 -15.68 9.08 -3.65
C PHE A 478 -17.11 9.61 -3.45
N LYS A 479 -17.67 10.36 -4.40
CA LYS A 479 -19.07 10.80 -4.33
C LYS A 479 -20.01 9.61 -4.21
N GLY A 480 -20.89 9.66 -3.19
CA GLY A 480 -21.84 8.58 -2.90
C GLY A 480 -21.21 7.34 -2.24
N LYS A 481 -19.96 7.42 -1.77
CA LYS A 481 -19.31 6.40 -0.95
C LYS A 481 -19.35 6.79 0.52
N THR A 482 -19.25 5.81 1.41
CA THR A 482 -19.06 6.06 2.84
C THR A 482 -17.59 6.37 3.10
N VAL A 483 -17.28 7.65 3.32
CA VAL A 483 -15.91 8.10 3.60
C VAL A 483 -15.85 8.70 5.00
N LEU A 484 -14.85 8.33 5.79
CA LEU A 484 -14.49 8.96 7.05
C LEU A 484 -13.22 9.79 6.84
N LEU A 485 -13.37 11.11 6.79
CA LEU A 485 -12.26 12.06 6.74
C LEU A 485 -11.96 12.53 8.16
N LEU A 486 -10.84 12.09 8.72
CA LEU A 486 -10.32 12.58 9.98
C LEU A 486 -9.35 13.72 9.67
N THR A 487 -9.57 14.91 10.22
CA THR A 487 -8.72 16.06 9.90
C THR A 487 -8.59 17.05 11.06
N HIS A 488 -7.46 17.75 11.13
CA HIS A 488 -7.31 18.97 11.95
C HIS A 488 -7.34 20.26 11.11
N ASP A 489 -7.59 20.16 9.80
CA ASP A 489 -7.76 21.32 8.94
C ASP A 489 -9.24 21.74 8.91
N PHE A 490 -9.50 23.02 9.18
CA PHE A 490 -10.86 23.57 9.11
C PHE A 490 -11.24 24.03 7.69
N GLU A 491 -10.27 24.32 6.82
CA GLU A 491 -10.48 24.81 5.46
C GLU A 491 -11.45 23.93 4.62
N PRO A 492 -11.34 22.57 4.61
CA PRO A 492 -12.28 21.73 3.87
C PRO A 492 -13.73 21.84 4.36
N ILE A 493 -13.92 22.07 5.67
CA ILE A 493 -15.24 22.29 6.23
C ILE A 493 -15.80 23.62 5.74
N VAL A 494 -15.01 24.69 5.78
CA VAL A 494 -15.43 26.00 5.26
C VAL A 494 -15.79 25.89 3.77
N ASP A 495 -14.95 25.24 2.96
CA ASP A 495 -15.20 25.07 1.53
C ASP A 495 -16.48 24.28 1.26
N MET A 496 -16.65 23.11 1.88
CA MET A 496 -17.74 22.17 1.55
C MET A 496 -19.06 22.46 2.27
N VAL A 497 -19.02 23.05 3.47
CA VAL A 497 -20.21 23.32 4.29
C VAL A 497 -20.67 24.77 4.15
N TYR A 498 -19.77 25.73 3.92
CA TYR A 498 -20.10 27.15 3.90
C TYR A 498 -20.11 27.77 2.48
N HIS A 499 -18.99 27.69 1.74
CA HIS A 499 -18.81 28.44 0.49
C HIS A 499 -19.29 27.75 -0.79
N HIS A 500 -19.03 26.45 -0.95
CA HIS A 500 -19.23 25.72 -2.21
C HIS A 500 -20.32 24.65 -2.10
N THR A 501 -21.39 24.97 -1.39
CA THR A 501 -22.55 24.08 -1.19
C THR A 501 -23.30 23.76 -2.50
N ASP A 502 -23.07 24.53 -3.56
CA ASP A 502 -23.55 24.29 -4.92
C ASP A 502 -22.71 23.23 -5.67
N LYS A 503 -21.43 23.07 -5.30
CA LYS A 503 -20.48 22.18 -5.97
C LYS A 503 -20.30 20.85 -5.26
N PHE A 504 -20.36 20.85 -3.94
CA PHE A 504 -20.17 19.66 -3.10
C PHE A 504 -21.48 19.23 -2.46
N PRO A 505 -21.79 17.91 -2.43
CA PRO A 505 -22.81 17.40 -1.53
C PRO A 505 -22.46 17.77 -0.09
N THR A 506 -23.45 18.22 0.70
CA THR A 506 -23.22 18.61 2.09
C THR A 506 -22.70 17.42 2.90
N PRO A 507 -21.48 17.50 3.46
CA PRO A 507 -20.92 16.41 4.25
C PRO A 507 -21.57 16.34 5.64
N HIS A 508 -21.42 15.20 6.30
CA HIS A 508 -21.70 15.06 7.73
C HIS A 508 -20.47 15.50 8.53
N ALA A 509 -20.42 16.78 8.88
CA ALA A 509 -19.29 17.37 9.60
C ALA A 509 -19.57 17.43 11.11
N VAL A 510 -18.62 16.97 11.92
CA VAL A 510 -18.66 17.10 13.38
C VAL A 510 -17.30 17.51 13.92
N PHE A 511 -17.31 18.20 15.06
CA PHE A 511 -16.16 18.46 15.90
C PHE A 511 -16.01 17.34 16.93
N LEU A 512 -14.80 16.82 17.14
CA LEU A 512 -14.52 15.88 18.23
C LEU A 512 -13.92 16.64 19.41
N GLU A 513 -14.52 16.44 20.58
CA GLU A 513 -14.02 16.97 21.85
C GLU A 513 -13.60 15.81 22.74
N ASN A 514 -12.37 15.84 23.27
CA ASN A 514 -11.85 14.84 24.18
C ASN A 514 -11.55 15.47 25.54
N THR A 515 -12.27 15.02 26.56
CA THR A 515 -12.08 15.42 27.94
C THR A 515 -11.63 14.20 28.74
N HIS A 516 -10.35 14.15 29.11
CA HIS A 516 -9.74 13.08 29.89
C HIS A 516 -10.06 11.67 29.38
N GLY A 517 -9.99 11.46 28.06
CA GLY A 517 -10.24 10.17 27.41
C GLY A 517 -11.69 9.93 26.99
N LYS A 518 -12.63 10.80 27.39
CA LYS A 518 -14.03 10.74 26.95
C LYS A 518 -14.22 11.60 25.70
N VAL A 519 -14.56 10.97 24.59
CA VAL A 519 -14.72 11.65 23.29
C VAL A 519 -16.19 11.79 22.92
N ILE A 520 -16.61 13.02 22.60
CA ILE A 520 -17.96 13.34 22.13
C ILE A 520 -17.93 14.02 20.76
N GLU A 521 -19.01 13.86 19.99
CA GLU A 521 -19.21 14.53 18.71
C GLU A 521 -20.16 15.73 18.85
N LYS A 522 -19.77 16.90 18.31
CA LYS A 522 -20.62 18.08 18.16
C LYS A 522 -20.83 18.41 16.69
N GLU A 523 -22.08 18.48 16.22
CA GLU A 523 -22.38 18.69 14.81
C GLU A 523 -22.01 20.09 14.32
N ILE A 524 -21.35 20.18 13.16
CA ILE A 524 -20.98 21.44 12.52
C ILE A 524 -21.97 21.71 11.38
N LEU A 525 -22.79 22.75 11.57
CA LEU A 525 -23.74 23.24 10.57
C LEU A 525 -23.20 24.53 9.94
N LYS A 526 -23.76 24.91 8.79
CA LYS A 526 -23.40 26.17 8.11
C LYS A 526 -23.53 27.40 9.03
N SER A 527 -24.52 27.43 9.92
CA SER A 527 -24.74 28.49 10.91
C SER A 527 -23.70 28.53 12.04
N HIS A 528 -22.94 27.46 12.24
CA HIS A 528 -21.88 27.38 13.26
C HIS A 528 -20.54 27.93 12.75
N ILE A 529 -20.38 28.06 11.43
CA ILE A 529 -19.20 28.63 10.78
C ILE A 529 -19.40 30.14 10.71
N LYS A 530 -18.62 30.88 11.48
CA LYS A 530 -18.79 32.32 11.67
C LYS A 530 -17.50 33.05 11.41
N THR A 531 -17.57 34.33 11.04
CA THR A 531 -16.36 35.13 10.96
C THR A 531 -15.81 35.41 12.36
N PHE A 532 -14.53 35.74 12.44
CA PHE A 532 -13.92 36.20 13.69
C PHE A 532 -14.71 37.36 14.32
N ILE A 533 -15.17 38.32 13.51
CA ILE A 533 -15.96 39.47 13.98
C ILE A 533 -17.29 38.98 14.57
N ASP A 534 -18.04 38.15 13.83
CA ASP A 534 -19.35 37.65 14.27
C ASP A 534 -19.26 36.92 15.63
N ILE A 535 -18.20 36.14 15.85
CA ILE A 535 -17.99 35.40 17.11
C ILE A 535 -17.78 36.36 18.28
N ASN A 536 -16.94 37.38 18.11
CA ASN A 536 -16.68 38.34 19.18
C ASN A 536 -17.93 39.16 19.45
N GLU A 537 -18.64 39.63 18.42
CA GLU A 537 -19.90 40.36 18.60
C GLU A 537 -20.99 39.51 19.27
N GLU A 538 -21.15 38.25 18.87
CA GLU A 538 -22.07 37.31 19.53
C GLU A 538 -21.73 37.15 21.00
N ASN A 539 -20.45 36.88 21.33
CA ASN A 539 -20.03 36.59 22.70
C ASN A 539 -20.11 37.82 23.63
N VAL A 540 -19.88 39.03 23.12
CA VAL A 540 -20.09 40.27 23.88
C VAL A 540 -21.55 40.43 24.31
N ASN A 541 -22.49 40.01 23.47
CA ASN A 541 -23.93 40.10 23.72
C ASN A 541 -24.47 38.97 24.62
N LEU A 542 -23.68 37.94 24.93
CA LEU A 542 -24.11 36.86 25.82
C LEU A 542 -24.24 37.32 27.28
N GLY A 543 -24.99 36.58 28.08
CA GLY A 543 -25.11 36.78 29.53
C GLY A 543 -23.90 36.31 30.34
N ILE A 544 -22.68 36.52 29.84
CA ILE A 544 -21.41 36.09 30.46
C ILE A 544 -20.81 37.21 31.33
N ASN A 545 -19.75 36.88 32.08
CA ASN A 545 -19.08 37.85 32.93
C ASN A 545 -18.49 39.03 32.12
N ASN A 546 -18.58 40.24 32.68
CA ASN A 546 -18.09 41.46 32.04
C ASN A 546 -16.60 41.39 31.67
N LEU A 547 -15.74 40.72 32.46
CA LEU A 547 -14.33 40.53 32.12
C LEU A 547 -14.18 39.75 30.81
N ASN A 548 -14.93 38.66 30.62
CA ASN A 548 -14.89 37.90 29.36
C ASN A 548 -15.37 38.75 28.18
N LYS A 549 -16.45 39.54 28.37
CA LYS A 549 -16.93 40.49 27.34
C LYS A 549 -15.88 41.52 26.97
N LEU A 550 -15.17 42.06 27.95
CA LEU A 550 -14.08 43.02 27.71
C LEU A 550 -12.95 42.39 26.89
N VAL A 551 -12.64 41.10 27.09
CA VAL A 551 -11.64 40.40 26.24
C VAL A 551 -12.13 40.29 24.80
N TYR A 552 -13.39 39.89 24.57
CA TYR A 552 -13.95 39.84 23.22
C TYR A 552 -14.01 41.22 22.54
N LEU A 553 -14.38 42.27 23.30
CA LEU A 553 -14.33 43.66 22.80
C LEU A 553 -12.91 44.08 22.44
N ARG A 554 -11.92 43.77 23.28
CA ARG A 554 -10.51 44.04 22.99
C ARG A 554 -10.11 43.41 21.67
N ARG A 555 -10.43 42.12 21.48
CA ARG A 555 -10.13 41.41 20.24
C ARG A 555 -10.83 42.03 19.03
N LEU A 556 -12.09 42.46 19.19
CA LEU A 556 -12.81 43.18 18.13
C LEU A 556 -12.09 44.49 17.74
N TYR A 557 -11.66 45.30 18.73
CA TYR A 557 -10.89 46.51 18.47
C TYR A 557 -9.52 46.22 17.82
N GLU A 558 -8.89 45.09 18.15
CA GLU A 558 -7.63 44.68 17.52
C GLU A 558 -7.80 44.33 16.04
N ILE A 559 -8.86 43.60 15.65
CA ILE A 559 -9.08 43.24 14.23
C ILE A 559 -9.51 44.44 13.39
N THR A 560 -10.28 45.37 13.96
CA THR A 560 -10.73 46.59 13.26
C THR A 560 -9.67 47.70 13.27
N ASN A 561 -8.54 47.49 13.97
CA ASN A 561 -7.48 48.47 14.20
C ASN A 561 -7.99 49.75 14.91
N GLU A 562 -9.02 49.62 15.76
CA GLU A 562 -9.65 50.70 16.52
C GLU A 562 -9.01 50.83 17.91
N LYS A 563 -7.74 51.25 17.97
CA LYS A 563 -6.98 51.37 19.24
C LYS A 563 -7.22 52.68 20.02
N GLY A 564 -8.46 53.18 19.97
CA GLY A 564 -8.90 54.42 20.62
C GLY A 564 -9.09 54.29 22.14
N PHE A 565 -9.77 55.26 22.76
CA PHE A 565 -9.97 55.28 24.22
C PHE A 565 -10.60 54.00 24.81
N PRO A 566 -11.62 53.36 24.20
CA PRO A 566 -12.19 52.11 24.70
C PRO A 566 -11.15 50.99 24.80
N TYR A 567 -10.43 50.74 23.71
CA TYR A 567 -9.37 49.74 23.65
C TYR A 567 -8.32 49.98 24.74
N GLN A 568 -7.92 51.24 24.94
CA GLN A 568 -6.92 51.61 25.94
C GLN A 568 -7.46 51.36 27.35
N LEU A 569 -8.69 51.74 27.67
CA LEU A 569 -9.29 51.45 28.98
C LEU A 569 -9.33 49.96 29.28
N VAL A 570 -9.79 49.13 28.32
CA VAL A 570 -9.81 47.68 28.47
C VAL A 570 -8.40 47.12 28.71
N SER A 571 -7.41 47.58 27.94
CA SER A 571 -6.01 47.18 28.11
C SER A 571 -5.46 47.57 29.49
N ASN A 572 -5.77 48.76 29.99
CA ASN A 572 -5.32 49.22 31.31
C ASN A 572 -5.98 48.42 32.46
N VAL A 573 -7.25 48.03 32.32
CA VAL A 573 -7.91 47.11 33.27
C VAL A 573 -7.14 45.79 33.36
N PHE A 574 -6.82 45.17 32.23
CA PHE A 574 -6.12 43.89 32.20
C PHE A 574 -4.67 43.97 32.74
N HIS A 575 -4.06 45.16 32.67
CA HIS A 575 -2.77 45.46 33.30
C HIS A 575 -2.86 45.97 34.75
N LYS A 576 -4.04 45.92 35.37
CA LYS A 576 -4.31 46.29 36.77
C LYS A 576 -3.84 47.72 37.16
N ARG A 577 -3.85 48.67 36.21
CA ARG A 577 -3.32 50.02 36.43
C ARG A 577 -4.30 50.90 37.20
N ASP A 578 -3.85 51.53 38.29
CA ASP A 578 -4.68 52.47 39.05
C ASP A 578 -5.04 53.73 38.25
N ILE A 579 -4.10 54.22 37.45
CA ILE A 579 -4.29 55.37 36.58
C ILE A 579 -4.22 54.87 35.14
N PRO A 580 -5.33 54.89 34.37
CA PRO A 580 -5.33 54.50 32.97
C PRO A 580 -4.36 55.36 32.17
N THR A 581 -3.55 54.75 31.31
CA THR A 581 -2.62 55.45 30.43
C THR A 581 -3.01 55.28 28.97
N LEU A 582 -2.85 56.33 28.18
CA LEU A 582 -2.95 56.31 26.74
C LEU A 582 -1.57 56.04 26.12
N LYS A 583 -1.48 55.07 25.21
CA LYS A 583 -0.31 54.86 24.36
C LYS A 583 -0.58 55.37 22.94
N GLU A 584 0.11 56.44 22.53
CA GLU A 584 0.05 57.03 21.18
C GLU A 584 1.49 57.25 20.67
N ASN A 585 1.82 56.75 19.48
CA ASN A 585 3.14 56.93 18.85
C ASN A 585 4.33 56.62 19.80
N ASP A 586 4.22 55.53 20.55
CA ASP A 586 5.18 55.08 21.58
C ASP A 586 5.40 56.01 22.78
N ILE A 587 4.59 57.06 22.92
CA ILE A 587 4.53 57.90 24.12
C ILE A 587 3.40 57.38 25.02
N VAL A 588 3.71 57.17 26.29
CA VAL A 588 2.75 56.74 27.32
C VAL A 588 2.48 57.92 28.25
N ARG A 589 1.20 58.33 28.35
CA ARG A 589 0.75 59.37 29.28
C ARG A 589 -0.51 58.94 30.03
N PRO A 590 -0.82 59.52 31.20
CA PRO A 590 -2.13 59.34 31.83
C PRO A 590 -3.28 59.80 30.91
N MET A 591 -4.39 59.09 30.97
CA MET A 591 -5.65 59.51 30.34
C MET A 591 -6.29 60.64 31.15
N THR A 592 -6.92 61.58 30.47
CA THR A 592 -7.73 62.64 31.09
C THR A 592 -9.10 62.11 31.48
N ALA A 593 -9.79 62.80 32.40
CA ALA A 593 -11.14 62.42 32.82
C ALA A 593 -12.13 62.37 31.64
N ASN A 594 -11.97 63.25 30.64
CA ASN A 594 -12.82 63.24 29.45
C ASN A 594 -12.56 62.02 28.56
N GLU A 595 -11.30 61.62 28.38
CA GLU A 595 -10.94 60.42 27.61
C GLU A 595 -11.44 59.14 28.29
N ILE A 596 -11.33 59.06 29.62
CA ILE A 596 -11.88 57.95 30.41
C ILE A 596 -13.40 57.89 30.27
N LYS A 597 -14.07 59.05 30.32
CA LYS A 597 -15.53 59.12 30.15
C LYS A 597 -15.96 58.67 28.76
N LEU A 598 -15.35 59.22 27.70
CA LEU A 598 -15.68 58.87 26.32
C LEU A 598 -15.45 57.37 26.05
N GLY A 599 -14.32 56.82 26.52
CA GLY A 599 -14.06 55.38 26.37
C GLY A 599 -15.05 54.52 27.15
N SER A 600 -15.41 54.92 28.39
CA SER A 600 -16.40 54.20 29.20
C SER A 600 -17.80 54.25 28.58
N ASP A 601 -18.22 55.41 28.05
CA ASP A 601 -19.51 55.58 27.39
C ASP A 601 -19.63 54.64 26.17
N GLU A 602 -18.57 54.53 25.37
CA GLU A 602 -18.56 53.66 24.20
C GLU A 602 -18.54 52.16 24.58
N ILE A 603 -17.80 51.76 25.60
CA ILE A 603 -17.85 50.38 26.13
C ILE A 603 -19.27 50.08 26.64
N ASN A 604 -19.91 51.04 27.32
CA ASN A 604 -21.28 50.89 27.82
C ASN A 604 -22.33 50.74 26.72
N LEU A 605 -22.12 51.31 25.53
CA LEU A 605 -22.98 51.03 24.37
C LEU A 605 -22.97 49.55 23.96
N LYS A 606 -21.92 48.80 24.33
CA LYS A 606 -21.75 47.38 24.00
C LYS A 606 -22.09 46.44 25.16
N ILE A 607 -21.72 46.76 26.40
CA ILE A 607 -21.90 45.85 27.56
C ILE A 607 -22.79 46.39 28.68
N GLY A 608 -23.28 47.63 28.57
CA GLY A 608 -24.29 48.25 29.44
C GLY A 608 -23.81 48.71 30.82
N ASN A 609 -22.92 47.96 31.50
CA ASN A 609 -22.52 48.21 32.89
C ASN A 609 -20.98 48.11 33.08
N PHE A 610 -20.25 49.05 32.50
CA PHE A 610 -18.81 49.23 32.65
C PHE A 610 -18.51 50.46 33.49
N ASP A 611 -17.81 50.23 34.60
CA ASP A 611 -17.10 51.26 35.37
C ASP A 611 -15.66 50.79 35.58
N TYR A 612 -14.69 51.65 35.23
CA TYR A 612 -13.28 51.28 35.32
C TYR A 612 -12.86 50.94 36.74
N GLY A 613 -13.31 51.70 37.74
CA GLY A 613 -12.93 51.52 39.14
C GLY A 613 -13.48 50.23 39.74
N ASP A 614 -14.74 49.91 39.45
CA ASP A 614 -15.38 48.70 39.95
C ASP A 614 -14.78 47.43 39.31
N ILE A 615 -14.54 47.45 37.99
CA ILE A 615 -13.85 46.34 37.33
C ILE A 615 -12.40 46.22 37.82
N LEU A 616 -11.72 47.34 38.08
CA LEU A 616 -10.36 47.33 38.62
C LEU A 616 -10.29 46.68 40.02
N LYS A 617 -11.29 46.92 40.88
CA LYS A 617 -11.38 46.26 42.20
C LYS A 617 -11.49 44.74 42.04
N ILE A 618 -12.28 44.27 41.07
CA ILE A 618 -12.46 42.84 40.79
C ILE A 618 -11.15 42.21 40.33
N VAL A 619 -10.47 42.78 39.33
CA VAL A 619 -9.23 42.18 38.79
C VAL A 619 -8.03 42.21 39.75
N LYS A 620 -8.12 43.02 40.82
CA LYS A 620 -7.13 43.07 41.91
C LYS A 620 -7.49 42.14 43.09
N ASP A 621 -8.69 41.57 43.12
CA ASP A 621 -9.12 40.61 44.13
C ASP A 621 -8.88 39.18 43.64
N ASP A 622 -7.77 38.59 44.09
CA ASP A 622 -7.36 37.22 43.74
C ASP A 622 -8.42 36.16 44.13
N SER A 623 -9.18 36.37 45.22
CA SER A 623 -10.21 35.43 45.67
C SER A 623 -11.43 35.48 44.74
N GLU A 624 -11.86 36.69 44.39
CA GLU A 624 -12.95 36.88 43.44
C GLU A 624 -12.56 36.39 42.03
N MET A 625 -11.33 36.65 41.58
CA MET A 625 -10.84 36.16 40.30
C MET A 625 -10.75 34.62 40.24
N LYS A 626 -10.31 33.96 41.33
CA LYS A 626 -10.37 32.48 41.44
C LYS A 626 -11.81 31.98 41.34
N ARG A 627 -12.75 32.65 42.01
CA ARG A 627 -14.18 32.33 41.92
C ARG A 627 -14.68 32.47 40.48
N LEU A 628 -14.36 33.57 39.80
CA LEU A 628 -14.75 33.80 38.40
C LEU A 628 -14.14 32.76 37.44
N TYR A 629 -12.89 32.35 37.67
CA TYR A 629 -12.23 31.30 36.91
C TYR A 629 -12.98 29.96 37.04
N SER A 630 -13.36 29.58 38.27
CA SER A 630 -14.11 28.34 38.54
C SER A 630 -15.54 28.34 37.97
N LEU A 631 -16.13 29.53 37.79
CA LEU A 631 -17.49 29.73 37.27
C LEU A 631 -17.55 29.96 35.76
N ALA A 632 -16.41 30.09 35.09
CA ALA A 632 -16.38 30.26 33.64
C ALA A 632 -17.03 29.05 32.95
N ASN A 633 -17.87 29.31 31.94
CA ASN A 633 -18.73 28.27 31.36
C ASN A 633 -17.98 27.32 30.42
N ASN A 634 -16.82 27.74 29.92
CA ASN A 634 -16.00 26.99 28.99
C ASN A 634 -14.51 27.30 29.19
N ASN A 635 -13.66 26.43 28.63
CA ASN A 635 -12.21 26.53 28.79
C ASN A 635 -11.61 27.78 28.13
N TYR A 636 -12.22 28.31 27.07
CA TYR A 636 -11.74 29.53 26.43
C TYR A 636 -11.92 30.75 27.36
N GLU A 637 -13.09 30.85 27.99
CA GLU A 637 -13.37 31.85 29.02
C GLU A 637 -12.53 31.65 30.29
N LYS A 638 -12.21 30.41 30.66
CA LYS A 638 -11.24 30.13 31.72
C LYS A 638 -9.87 30.74 31.39
N LEU A 639 -9.37 30.59 30.16
CA LEU A 639 -8.11 31.21 29.75
C LEU A 639 -8.15 32.74 29.82
N HIS A 640 -9.31 33.35 29.50
CA HIS A 640 -9.50 34.79 29.68
C HIS A 640 -9.21 35.21 31.12
N ILE A 641 -9.86 34.56 32.08
CA ILE A 641 -9.70 34.90 33.50
C ILE A 641 -8.29 34.56 33.99
N PHE A 642 -7.75 33.41 33.60
CA PHE A 642 -6.40 32.98 33.96
C PHE A 642 -5.34 34.02 33.57
N ARG A 643 -5.39 34.55 32.35
CA ARG A 643 -4.44 35.57 31.90
C ARG A 643 -4.48 36.81 32.77
N ILE A 644 -5.67 37.27 33.15
CA ILE A 644 -5.83 38.48 33.98
C ILE A 644 -5.25 38.24 35.37
N ILE A 645 -5.46 37.06 35.95
CA ILE A 645 -4.90 36.67 37.25
C ILE A 645 -3.37 36.77 37.22
N PHE A 646 -2.74 36.24 36.16
CA PHE A 646 -1.28 36.10 36.06
C PHE A 646 -0.59 37.21 35.23
N ASP A 647 -1.25 38.33 34.90
CA ASP A 647 -0.60 39.40 34.12
C ASP A 647 0.59 40.04 34.86
N ASP A 648 0.53 40.14 36.18
CA ASP A 648 1.61 40.63 37.05
C ASP A 648 2.49 39.51 37.63
N LYS A 649 2.22 38.24 37.25
CA LYS A 649 2.86 37.03 37.78
C LYS A 649 3.45 36.16 36.65
N LYS A 650 3.85 36.76 35.52
CA LYS A 650 4.30 36.01 34.32
C LYS A 650 5.53 35.14 34.58
N ASP A 651 6.44 35.60 35.44
CA ASP A 651 7.67 34.87 35.82
C ASP A 651 7.41 33.57 36.58
N VAL A 652 6.16 33.34 37.00
CA VAL A 652 5.72 32.15 37.74
C VAL A 652 5.27 31.02 36.78
N ILE A 653 4.96 31.36 35.52
CA ILE A 653 4.53 30.38 34.52
C ILE A 653 5.78 29.88 33.79
N ASP A 654 6.32 28.74 34.24
CA ASP A 654 7.54 28.13 33.70
C ASP A 654 7.41 27.64 32.23
N SER A 655 6.19 27.52 31.71
CA SER A 655 5.94 26.99 30.36
C SER A 655 5.60 28.07 29.33
N ASP A 656 6.57 28.39 28.47
CA ASP A 656 6.39 29.29 27.31
C ASP A 656 5.25 28.83 26.37
N ILE A 657 5.00 27.51 26.30
CA ILE A 657 3.93 26.93 25.48
C ILE A 657 2.56 27.32 26.05
N ILE A 658 2.38 27.19 27.37
CA ILE A 658 1.13 27.59 28.03
C ILE A 658 0.94 29.10 27.91
N GLN A 659 2.01 29.88 28.10
CA GLN A 659 1.96 31.34 27.89
C GLN A 659 1.50 31.71 26.48
N LYS A 660 1.93 30.97 25.45
CA LYS A 660 1.49 31.18 24.07
C LYS A 660 -0.03 31.00 23.91
N PHE A 661 -0.60 29.87 24.36
CA PHE A 661 -2.05 29.64 24.26
C PHE A 661 -2.86 30.70 25.01
N ILE A 662 -2.35 31.16 26.16
CA ILE A 662 -2.98 32.23 26.93
C ILE A 662 -2.95 33.56 26.16
N ASN A 663 -1.85 33.87 25.47
CA ASN A 663 -1.73 35.09 24.67
C ASN A 663 -2.65 35.05 23.44
N GLU A 664 -2.72 33.92 22.74
CA GLU A 664 -3.63 33.73 21.58
C GLU A 664 -5.12 33.84 21.98
N ALA A 665 -5.47 33.61 23.25
CA ALA A 665 -6.83 33.86 23.75
C ALA A 665 -7.17 35.36 23.88
N PHE A 666 -6.17 36.22 24.02
CA PHE A 666 -6.33 37.68 24.21
C PHE A 666 -6.07 38.50 22.95
N HIS A 667 -5.20 38.01 22.08
CA HIS A 667 -4.73 38.71 20.91
C HIS A 667 -5.13 38.00 19.63
N ILE A 668 -5.03 38.73 18.53
CA ILE A 668 -5.16 38.17 17.20
C ILE A 668 -3.76 37.88 16.68
N GLU A 669 -3.45 36.60 16.48
CA GLU A 669 -2.16 36.16 15.96
C GLU A 669 -2.35 35.31 14.70
N ASN A 670 -2.79 34.07 14.88
CA ASN A 670 -2.88 33.07 13.80
C ASN A 670 -4.34 32.65 13.49
N ASP A 671 -5.32 33.47 13.87
CA ASP A 671 -6.74 33.15 13.70
C ASP A 671 -7.17 33.10 12.21
N TYR A 672 -8.02 32.14 11.89
CA TYR A 672 -8.68 32.08 10.58
C TYR A 672 -9.83 33.09 10.52
N ILE A 673 -10.09 33.62 9.32
CA ILE A 673 -11.26 34.51 9.08
C ILE A 673 -12.55 33.80 9.47
N TYR A 674 -12.71 32.54 9.08
CA TYR A 674 -13.84 31.68 9.46
C TYR A 674 -13.39 30.65 10.49
N GLN A 675 -14.17 30.51 11.55
CA GLN A 675 -13.92 29.58 12.64
C GLN A 675 -15.22 29.12 13.30
N LEU A 676 -15.09 28.13 14.19
CA LEU A 676 -16.15 27.75 15.13
C LEU A 676 -16.06 28.64 16.37
N ASN A 677 -17.20 28.97 16.98
CA ASN A 677 -17.20 29.73 18.23
C ASN A 677 -16.56 28.89 19.36
N PRO A 678 -15.43 29.32 19.95
CA PRO A 678 -14.71 28.56 20.98
C PRO A 678 -15.50 28.40 22.30
N CYS A 679 -16.58 29.17 22.48
CA CYS A 679 -17.50 28.96 23.60
C CYS A 679 -18.36 27.70 23.43
N SER A 680 -18.65 27.33 22.18
CA SER A 680 -19.51 26.17 21.85
C SER A 680 -18.68 24.93 21.55
N TYR A 681 -17.49 25.12 20.98
CA TYR A 681 -16.57 24.07 20.57
C TYR A 681 -15.26 24.18 21.31
N GLN A 682 -14.82 23.11 21.94
CA GLN A 682 -13.60 23.09 22.74
C GLN A 682 -12.35 23.09 21.86
N LEU A 683 -11.92 24.26 21.40
CA LEU A 683 -10.71 24.41 20.59
C LEU A 683 -9.44 24.43 21.45
N VAL A 684 -9.56 24.69 22.76
CA VAL A 684 -8.42 24.67 23.69
C VAL A 684 -8.14 23.23 24.11
N PRO A 685 -6.91 22.71 23.90
CA PRO A 685 -6.55 21.39 24.36
C PRO A 685 -6.71 21.23 25.88
N GLN A 686 -7.28 20.11 26.33
CA GLN A 686 -7.59 19.90 27.76
C GLN A 686 -6.36 20.01 28.66
N TYR A 687 -5.18 19.56 28.22
CA TYR A 687 -3.95 19.64 29.01
C TYR A 687 -3.55 21.09 29.35
N VAL A 688 -3.88 22.06 28.51
CA VAL A 688 -3.58 23.49 28.78
C VAL A 688 -4.38 23.96 29.98
N ILE A 689 -5.62 23.49 30.09
CA ILE A 689 -6.53 23.86 31.17
C ILE A 689 -6.15 23.12 32.45
N ASP A 690 -5.77 21.85 32.36
CA ASP A 690 -5.27 21.09 33.51
C ASP A 690 -4.02 21.78 34.13
N GLU A 691 -3.11 22.30 33.29
CA GLU A 691 -1.97 23.11 33.75
C GLU A 691 -2.42 24.44 34.39
N CYS A 692 -3.37 25.15 33.78
CA CYS A 692 -3.93 26.36 34.38
C CYS A 692 -4.58 26.10 35.74
N ASP A 693 -5.37 25.02 35.86
CA ASP A 693 -6.00 24.60 37.11
C ASP A 693 -4.91 24.36 38.20
N ASN A 694 -3.80 23.68 37.85
CA ASN A 694 -2.66 23.48 38.76
C ASN A 694 -2.04 24.80 39.24
N TYR A 695 -1.82 25.77 38.34
CA TYR A 695 -1.27 27.09 38.72
C TYR A 695 -2.23 27.86 39.63
N ILE A 696 -3.53 27.83 39.35
CA ILE A 696 -4.56 28.47 40.17
C ILE A 696 -4.56 27.86 41.59
N ASP A 697 -4.43 26.55 41.70
CA ASP A 697 -4.38 25.87 42.99
C ASP A 697 -3.05 26.03 43.72
N LEU A 698 -1.94 26.23 43.03
CA LEU A 698 -0.65 26.47 43.68
C LEU A 698 -0.52 27.91 44.21
N TYR A 699 -0.97 28.91 43.44
CA TYR A 699 -0.65 30.31 43.70
C TYR A 699 -1.79 31.15 44.30
N LEU A 700 -3.03 30.68 44.25
CA LEU A 700 -4.18 31.40 44.83
C LEU A 700 -4.75 30.72 46.08
N THR A 701 -4.14 29.64 46.58
CA THR A 701 -4.67 28.85 47.71
C THR A 701 -3.99 29.16 49.06
N ASN A 702 -3.02 30.10 49.08
CA ASN A 702 -2.28 30.48 50.29
C ASN A 702 -2.60 31.89 50.85
N ALA A 703 -3.69 32.54 50.42
CA ALA A 703 -4.10 33.86 50.94
C ALA A 703 -5.16 33.77 52.05
N SER A 704 -5.02 32.81 52.97
CA SER A 704 -5.87 32.70 54.17
C SER A 704 -5.06 32.19 55.36
N THR A 705 -4.16 33.03 55.85
CA THR A 705 -3.74 33.09 57.27
C THR A 705 -3.56 34.53 57.66
#